data_AF-E2CKK5-F1
#
_entry.id   AF-E2CKK5-F1
#
_cell.length_a   1.000
_cell.length_b   1.000
_cell.length_c   1.000
_cell.angle_alpha   90.00
_cell.angle_beta   90.00
_cell.angle_gamma   90.00
#
_symmetry.space_group_name_H-M   'P 1'
#
loop_
_entity.id
_entity.type
_entity.pdbx_description
1 polymer ?
#
loop_
_entity_poly.entity_id
_entity_poly.type
_entity_poly.pdbx_seq_one_letter_code
_entity_poly.pdbx_strand_id
1 'polypeptide(L)'
;MLITSYAQIEELIENGELTNAEQKLLEGCKNGRLVVVGDGQLPNKRTEENAVRAGLLRYLMCGGCETYRPHDHGVELVGAWVEGELDIEFAKTRGNNHLVACSFHEVINAFQMVGDAINLTRSRFPGLFAQGAKIAGGVFLREAVSESRVSFSGAKIAEDVFLSDTTSEGTVSFAGAEIGGQFSCNKTKLKGDDGKALNAQGAKITGDVFLHEATSEGEVSLAGAEIGGQLSCNKAKLKGGDHKALNAQSAKIAQGVFLTNTISKGEISLAGAEIGGQLSCHEAKLKGGNHKAPNAQGAKIASDVFLTDAISEGEVSFAGAEIDGRLACENAILAGNTGDALNAQRLVVKAGFFWREVDSVSGLIDLASAHVGDLVDDKESWDKVEQLELSGFTYDTLHGSTDLAFRKDWLKKGARPNGAFHPQPYQQYAKVLRTSGHRAEARDILVEKEIQQRRARRSVWRNSIRFMRSLNNLIQQKGRDAETRRAAAQTAAAAAAEAPEIRAKFNDVFFRRFGSNPTRSDCDAFENRWAQQDFQNQLLIDRSWNALCISWNTIWDRVLRFVAGYGYKPWRSLGWLFAMIMIVAGLAHLTWQAGDFAPNSDVILTSENWKSYADAVNEDGAPTYANPAEVRSKTPDQQAVGHGRDYETFDSIFYAMDVVVPIIDLGQTDAWAPSTSRGQTGFWMFYLQKVFIILGWVITAIAAAAITGIIRNNDEV
;
A
#
# COMPACT_ATOMS: atom_id res chain seq x y z
N MET A 1 -39.90 -50.24 -12.43
CA MET A 1 -41.14 -50.68 -11.76
C MET A 1 -41.06 -50.23 -10.31
N LEU A 2 -42.05 -49.48 -9.81
CA LEU A 2 -42.11 -49.07 -8.41
C LEU A 2 -42.56 -50.28 -7.57
N ILE A 3 -41.68 -50.82 -6.72
CA ILE A 3 -42.01 -51.90 -5.79
C ILE A 3 -42.43 -51.25 -4.47
N THR A 4 -43.70 -51.42 -4.13
CA THR A 4 -44.35 -50.80 -2.95
C THR A 4 -44.81 -51.82 -1.92
N SER A 5 -44.88 -53.11 -2.29
CA SER A 5 -45.28 -54.18 -1.40
C SER A 5 -44.48 -55.45 -1.66
N TYR A 6 -44.40 -56.33 -0.65
CA TYR A 6 -43.72 -57.62 -0.78
C TYR A 6 -44.43 -58.57 -1.76
N ALA A 7 -45.75 -58.45 -1.93
CA ALA A 7 -46.52 -59.24 -2.89
C ALA A 7 -46.02 -59.06 -4.33
N GLN A 8 -45.57 -57.85 -4.69
CA GLN A 8 -44.95 -57.59 -5.99
C GLN A 8 -43.59 -58.29 -6.14
N ILE A 9 -42.86 -58.50 -5.04
CA ILE A 9 -41.62 -59.27 -5.04
C ILE A 9 -41.93 -60.77 -5.15
N GLU A 10 -42.96 -61.26 -4.46
CA GLU A 10 -43.43 -62.65 -4.59
C GLU A 10 -43.87 -62.97 -6.02
N GLU A 11 -44.61 -62.07 -6.67
CA GLU A 11 -44.99 -62.21 -8.08
C GLU A 11 -43.76 -62.30 -9.01
N LEU A 12 -42.72 -61.48 -8.76
CA LEU A 12 -41.45 -61.57 -9.50
C LEU A 12 -40.72 -62.90 -9.24
N ILE A 13 -40.80 -63.45 -8.03
CA ILE A 13 -40.23 -64.76 -7.68
C ILE A 13 -41.00 -65.87 -8.42
N GLU A 14 -42.33 -65.86 -8.36
CA GLU A 14 -43.20 -66.85 -8.98
C GLU A 14 -43.07 -66.88 -10.51
N ASN A 15 -42.94 -65.70 -11.13
CA ASN A 15 -42.75 -65.56 -12.57
C ASN A 15 -41.30 -65.79 -13.04
N GLY A 16 -40.34 -65.99 -12.12
CA GLY A 16 -38.93 -66.18 -12.44
C GLY A 16 -38.27 -64.93 -13.05
N GLU A 17 -38.74 -63.74 -12.67
CA GLU A 17 -38.32 -62.45 -13.25
C GLU A 17 -37.26 -61.71 -12.40
N LEU A 18 -36.92 -62.26 -11.23
CA LEU A 18 -35.79 -61.78 -10.43
C LEU A 18 -34.46 -62.19 -11.05
N THR A 19 -33.55 -61.24 -11.18
CA THR A 19 -32.18 -61.52 -11.63
C THR A 19 -31.41 -62.30 -10.56
N ASN A 20 -30.29 -62.94 -10.94
CA ASN A 20 -29.42 -63.62 -9.98
C ASN A 20 -28.86 -62.65 -8.92
N ALA A 21 -28.61 -61.39 -9.29
CA ALA A 21 -28.18 -60.35 -8.37
C ALA A 21 -29.28 -59.97 -7.36
N GLU A 22 -30.54 -59.87 -7.79
CA GLU A 22 -31.66 -59.52 -6.90
C GLU A 22 -31.97 -60.65 -5.90
N GLN A 23 -31.86 -61.91 -6.32
CA GLN A 23 -32.02 -63.05 -5.43
C GLN A 23 -30.93 -63.07 -4.34
N LYS A 24 -29.66 -62.87 -4.73
CA LYS A 24 -28.54 -62.72 -3.78
C LYS A 24 -28.75 -61.53 -2.84
N LEU A 25 -29.27 -60.41 -3.36
CA LEU A 25 -29.55 -59.21 -2.58
C LEU A 25 -30.63 -59.47 -1.51
N LEU A 26 -31.73 -60.13 -1.87
CA LEU A 26 -32.79 -60.51 -0.93
C LEU A 26 -32.28 -61.46 0.15
N GLU A 27 -31.45 -62.45 -0.19
CA GLU A 27 -30.88 -63.36 0.79
C GLU A 27 -29.88 -62.65 1.73
N GLY A 28 -29.01 -61.81 1.16
CA GLY A 28 -28.03 -61.05 1.93
C GLY A 28 -28.65 -60.03 2.88
N CYS A 29 -29.64 -59.26 2.40
CA CYS A 29 -30.35 -58.29 3.23
C CYS A 29 -31.12 -58.96 4.37
N LYS A 30 -31.68 -60.15 4.17
CA LYS A 30 -32.36 -60.91 5.24
C LYS A 30 -31.39 -61.36 6.33
N ASN A 31 -30.13 -61.62 5.97
CA ASN A 31 -29.11 -62.15 6.88
C ASN A 31 -28.08 -61.10 7.36
N GLY A 32 -28.19 -59.84 6.91
CA GLY A 32 -27.27 -58.76 7.27
C GLY A 32 -25.85 -58.95 6.74
N ARG A 33 -25.70 -59.49 5.52
CA ARG A 33 -24.39 -59.75 4.91
C ARG A 33 -24.14 -58.81 3.73
N LEU A 34 -22.88 -58.44 3.53
CA LEU A 34 -22.39 -57.81 2.32
C LEU A 34 -22.73 -58.66 1.09
N VAL A 35 -23.39 -58.06 0.12
CA VAL A 35 -23.76 -58.69 -1.15
C VAL A 35 -22.84 -58.16 -2.24
N VAL A 36 -21.99 -59.05 -2.76
CA VAL A 36 -21.15 -58.76 -3.93
C VAL A 36 -21.81 -59.42 -5.14
N VAL A 37 -22.14 -58.61 -6.14
CA VAL A 37 -22.74 -59.05 -7.40
C VAL A 37 -21.75 -58.86 -8.56
N GLY A 38 -21.91 -59.63 -9.64
CA GLY A 38 -20.92 -59.67 -10.73
C GLY A 38 -19.52 -60.06 -10.24
N ASP A 39 -18.52 -59.26 -10.62
CA ASP A 39 -17.12 -59.38 -10.20
C ASP A 39 -16.75 -58.42 -9.04
N GLY A 40 -17.73 -57.70 -8.48
CA GLY A 40 -17.54 -56.71 -7.43
C GLY A 40 -16.82 -55.42 -7.87
N GLN A 41 -16.56 -55.25 -9.17
CA GLN A 41 -16.06 -54.02 -9.76
C GLN A 41 -17.20 -53.17 -10.29
N LEU A 42 -16.92 -51.89 -10.61
CA LEU A 42 -17.91 -51.00 -11.22
C LEU A 42 -18.33 -51.57 -12.58
N PRO A 43 -19.60 -51.99 -12.77
CA PRO A 43 -20.00 -52.67 -13.99
C PRO A 43 -20.08 -51.69 -15.17
N ASN A 44 -19.54 -52.11 -16.32
CA ASN A 44 -19.63 -51.35 -17.58
C ASN A 44 -20.71 -51.88 -18.55
N LYS A 45 -21.34 -53.01 -18.22
CA LYS A 45 -22.43 -53.61 -18.97
C LYS A 45 -23.41 -54.32 -18.03
N ARG A 46 -24.69 -54.29 -18.41
CA ARG A 46 -25.75 -55.07 -17.79
C ARG A 46 -25.54 -56.57 -18.03
N THR A 47 -25.71 -57.38 -16.99
CA THR A 47 -25.77 -58.85 -17.01
C THR A 47 -26.79 -59.36 -15.98
N GLU A 48 -27.23 -60.61 -16.09
CA GLU A 48 -28.08 -61.23 -15.05
C GLU A 48 -27.39 -61.31 -13.68
N GLU A 49 -26.05 -61.37 -13.65
CA GLU A 49 -25.28 -61.47 -12.40
C GLU A 49 -25.10 -60.14 -11.67
N ASN A 50 -25.45 -59.00 -12.28
CA ASN A 50 -25.26 -57.67 -11.66
C ASN A 50 -26.47 -56.74 -11.74
N ALA A 51 -27.49 -57.04 -12.55
CA ALA A 51 -28.65 -56.17 -12.73
C ALA A 51 -29.57 -56.18 -11.49
N VAL A 52 -29.84 -55.02 -10.91
CA VAL A 52 -30.73 -54.85 -9.75
C VAL A 52 -31.71 -53.71 -10.02
N ARG A 53 -33.01 -53.95 -9.87
CA ARG A 53 -34.02 -52.89 -10.02
C ARG A 53 -33.94 -51.90 -8.86
N ALA A 54 -33.97 -50.60 -9.17
CA ALA A 54 -33.98 -49.52 -8.20
C ALA A 54 -35.20 -49.57 -7.26
N GLY A 55 -36.36 -50.05 -7.77
CA GLY A 55 -37.56 -50.25 -6.96
C GLY A 55 -37.36 -51.28 -5.84
N LEU A 56 -36.61 -52.35 -6.10
CA LEU A 56 -36.27 -53.35 -5.09
C LEU A 56 -35.31 -52.76 -4.05
N LEU A 57 -34.27 -52.05 -4.51
CA LEU A 57 -33.34 -51.35 -3.62
C LEU A 57 -34.06 -50.39 -2.69
N ARG A 58 -34.94 -49.54 -3.23
CA ARG A 58 -35.78 -48.62 -2.46
C ARG A 58 -36.59 -49.35 -1.39
N TYR A 59 -37.28 -50.43 -1.75
CA TYR A 59 -38.10 -51.21 -0.82
C TYR A 59 -37.26 -51.75 0.36
N LEU A 60 -36.07 -52.29 0.07
CA LEU A 60 -35.14 -52.80 1.09
C LEU A 60 -34.54 -51.67 1.94
N MET A 61 -34.13 -50.56 1.34
CA MET A 61 -33.59 -49.40 2.06
C MET A 61 -34.60 -48.79 3.03
N CYS A 62 -35.89 -48.81 2.68
CA CYS A 62 -36.99 -48.34 3.54
C CYS A 62 -37.39 -49.33 4.65
N GLY A 63 -36.69 -50.47 4.79
CA GLY A 63 -36.91 -51.45 5.85
C GLY A 63 -38.00 -52.49 5.56
N GLY A 64 -38.48 -52.59 4.31
CA GLY A 64 -39.44 -53.60 3.88
C GLY A 64 -40.82 -53.50 4.55
N CYS A 65 -41.44 -54.64 4.84
CA CYS A 65 -42.73 -54.75 5.53
C CYS A 65 -42.68 -55.83 6.63
N GLU A 66 -43.81 -56.14 7.28
CA GLU A 66 -43.82 -57.19 8.32
C GLU A 66 -43.45 -58.58 7.80
N THR A 67 -43.87 -58.91 6.58
CA THR A 67 -43.61 -60.22 5.94
C THR A 67 -42.13 -60.38 5.56
N TYR A 68 -41.48 -59.29 5.18
CA TYR A 68 -40.06 -59.28 4.85
C TYR A 68 -39.42 -58.01 5.42
N ARG A 69 -38.62 -58.19 6.47
CA ARG A 69 -37.79 -57.14 7.05
C ARG A 69 -36.32 -57.41 6.72
N PRO A 70 -35.63 -56.48 6.04
CA PRO A 70 -34.18 -56.46 5.99
C PRO A 70 -33.59 -56.44 7.41
N HIS A 71 -32.40 -57.03 7.56
CA HIS A 71 -31.60 -56.94 8.78
C HIS A 71 -31.25 -55.48 9.09
N ASP A 72 -30.92 -55.21 10.35
CA ASP A 72 -30.61 -53.84 10.84
C ASP A 72 -29.38 -53.20 10.19
N HIS A 73 -28.55 -53.99 9.49
CA HIS A 73 -27.44 -53.46 8.69
C HIS A 73 -27.92 -52.70 7.45
N GLY A 74 -29.17 -52.91 7.02
CA GLY A 74 -29.73 -52.33 5.80
C GLY A 74 -29.18 -53.01 4.54
N VAL A 75 -29.07 -52.24 3.46
CA VAL A 75 -28.55 -52.73 2.17
C VAL A 75 -27.03 -52.57 2.12
N GLU A 76 -26.28 -53.66 2.01
CA GLU A 76 -24.84 -53.65 1.75
C GLU A 76 -24.56 -54.29 0.38
N LEU A 77 -24.40 -53.48 -0.66
CA LEU A 77 -24.32 -53.94 -2.04
C LEU A 77 -23.05 -53.44 -2.74
N VAL A 78 -22.39 -54.34 -3.46
CA VAL A 78 -21.19 -54.06 -4.25
C VAL A 78 -21.31 -54.57 -5.68
N GLY A 79 -20.98 -53.73 -6.66
CA GLY A 79 -20.84 -54.15 -8.07
C GLY A 79 -22.13 -54.16 -8.90
N ALA A 80 -23.21 -53.56 -8.40
CA ALA A 80 -24.53 -53.65 -9.03
C ALA A 80 -24.72 -52.68 -10.20
N TRP A 81 -25.39 -53.16 -11.25
CA TRP A 81 -25.96 -52.36 -12.31
C TRP A 81 -27.41 -52.02 -11.95
N VAL A 82 -27.66 -50.77 -11.56
CA VAL A 82 -28.96 -50.35 -11.03
C VAL A 82 -29.86 -49.86 -12.16
N GLU A 83 -31.05 -50.48 -12.28
CA GLU A 83 -32.04 -50.20 -13.33
C GLU A 83 -33.23 -49.41 -12.80
N GLY A 84 -33.52 -48.28 -13.46
CA GLY A 84 -34.58 -47.35 -13.08
C GLY A 84 -34.13 -46.33 -12.03
N GLU A 85 -35.06 -45.42 -11.69
CA GLU A 85 -34.82 -44.33 -10.75
C GLU A 85 -34.83 -44.83 -9.29
N LEU A 86 -33.76 -44.52 -8.55
CA LEU A 86 -33.72 -44.72 -7.10
C LEU A 86 -34.31 -43.48 -6.42
N ASP A 87 -35.62 -43.50 -6.22
CA ASP A 87 -36.37 -42.45 -5.55
C ASP A 87 -36.61 -42.79 -4.07
N ILE A 88 -35.85 -42.13 -3.19
CA ILE A 88 -35.99 -42.16 -1.73
C ILE A 88 -36.36 -40.77 -1.18
N GLU A 89 -37.08 -39.98 -1.97
CA GLU A 89 -37.61 -38.68 -1.56
C GLU A 89 -38.57 -38.82 -0.34
N PHE A 90 -38.38 -37.95 0.66
CA PHE A 90 -39.02 -37.96 1.98
C PHE A 90 -38.94 -39.29 2.75
N ALA A 91 -38.16 -40.26 2.26
CA ALA A 91 -38.13 -41.59 2.83
C ALA A 91 -37.28 -41.62 4.11
N LYS A 92 -37.67 -42.49 5.05
CA LYS A 92 -36.81 -42.87 6.17
C LYS A 92 -36.13 -44.19 5.83
N THR A 93 -34.83 -44.16 5.58
CA THR A 93 -34.06 -45.38 5.33
C THR A 93 -33.66 -46.03 6.66
N ARG A 94 -33.45 -47.35 6.63
CA ARG A 94 -33.04 -48.17 7.79
C ARG A 94 -31.68 -48.79 7.52
N GLY A 95 -30.78 -48.69 8.50
CA GLY A 95 -29.43 -49.23 8.39
C GLY A 95 -28.52 -48.39 7.50
N ASN A 96 -27.31 -48.88 7.27
CA ASN A 96 -26.21 -48.10 6.70
C ASN A 96 -26.29 -47.87 5.18
N ASN A 97 -27.07 -48.69 4.46
CA ASN A 97 -27.35 -48.53 3.02
C ASN A 97 -26.12 -48.15 2.16
N HIS A 98 -25.16 -49.08 2.09
CA HIS A 98 -23.92 -48.94 1.33
C HIS A 98 -24.08 -49.48 -0.09
N LEU A 99 -23.89 -48.61 -1.09
CA LEU A 99 -23.98 -48.95 -2.51
C LEU A 99 -22.64 -48.63 -3.18
N VAL A 100 -21.71 -49.59 -3.11
CA VAL A 100 -20.30 -49.42 -3.50
C VAL A 100 -20.05 -50.00 -4.88
N ALA A 101 -19.28 -49.30 -5.72
CA ALA A 101 -18.98 -49.75 -7.08
C ALA A 101 -20.24 -50.08 -7.90
N CYS A 102 -21.32 -49.30 -7.71
CA CYS A 102 -22.59 -49.46 -8.42
C CYS A 102 -22.67 -48.50 -9.61
N SER A 103 -23.29 -48.92 -10.71
CA SER A 103 -23.59 -48.07 -11.87
C SER A 103 -25.08 -47.78 -11.93
N PHE A 104 -25.46 -46.52 -11.71
CA PHE A 104 -26.83 -46.02 -11.86
C PHE A 104 -26.98 -45.40 -13.24
N HIS A 105 -28.17 -45.53 -13.84
CA HIS A 105 -28.48 -45.03 -15.19
C HIS A 105 -29.58 -43.96 -15.17
N GLU A 106 -30.15 -43.70 -14.01
CA GLU A 106 -31.10 -42.63 -13.73
C GLU A 106 -30.61 -41.85 -12.51
N VAL A 107 -31.13 -40.64 -12.32
CA VAL A 107 -30.81 -39.79 -11.17
C VAL A 107 -31.23 -40.46 -9.86
N ILE A 108 -30.44 -40.27 -8.80
CA ILE A 108 -30.80 -40.66 -7.44
C ILE A 108 -31.53 -39.48 -6.79
N ASN A 109 -32.83 -39.63 -6.54
CA ASN A 109 -33.63 -38.64 -5.81
C ASN A 109 -33.66 -39.01 -4.32
N ALA A 110 -33.13 -38.13 -3.49
CA ALA A 110 -33.00 -38.30 -2.04
C ALA A 110 -33.45 -37.03 -1.30
N PHE A 111 -34.36 -36.27 -1.92
CA PHE A 111 -34.84 -34.99 -1.41
C PHE A 111 -35.51 -35.18 -0.04
N GLN A 112 -35.05 -34.43 0.96
CA GLN A 112 -35.52 -34.51 2.36
C GLN A 112 -35.54 -35.92 2.99
N MET A 113 -34.72 -36.85 2.50
CA MET A 113 -34.60 -38.18 3.11
C MET A 113 -34.06 -38.10 4.54
N VAL A 114 -34.36 -39.11 5.36
CA VAL A 114 -33.79 -39.31 6.70
C VAL A 114 -33.13 -40.68 6.77
N GLY A 115 -31.86 -40.75 7.16
CA GLY A 115 -31.09 -42.00 7.11
C GLY A 115 -29.77 -41.93 7.85
N ASP A 116 -29.08 -43.06 7.92
CA ASP A 116 -27.82 -43.19 8.64
C ASP A 116 -26.64 -42.68 7.81
N ALA A 117 -26.45 -43.16 6.58
CA ALA A 117 -25.36 -42.72 5.71
C ALA A 117 -25.77 -42.73 4.23
N ILE A 118 -25.02 -41.99 3.41
CA ILE A 118 -25.05 -42.14 1.94
C ILE A 118 -23.64 -42.53 1.52
N ASN A 119 -23.47 -43.78 1.09
CA ASN A 119 -22.18 -44.30 0.63
C ASN A 119 -22.30 -44.79 -0.82
N LEU A 120 -21.74 -43.99 -1.75
CA LEU A 120 -21.64 -44.29 -3.18
C LEU A 120 -20.16 -44.40 -3.60
N THR A 121 -19.32 -44.94 -2.72
CA THR A 121 -17.89 -45.10 -2.98
C THR A 121 -17.66 -45.95 -4.24
N ARG A 122 -16.79 -45.49 -5.14
CA ARG A 122 -16.49 -46.09 -6.45
C ARG A 122 -17.68 -46.22 -7.40
N SER A 123 -18.82 -45.59 -7.10
CA SER A 123 -20.04 -45.69 -7.89
C SER A 123 -20.14 -44.61 -8.97
N ARG A 124 -20.86 -44.90 -10.04
CA ARG A 124 -21.19 -43.97 -11.13
C ARG A 124 -22.68 -43.67 -11.12
N PHE A 125 -23.07 -42.40 -11.22
CA PHE A 125 -24.47 -42.00 -11.28
C PHE A 125 -24.68 -40.70 -12.07
N PRO A 126 -25.81 -40.54 -12.78
CA PRO A 126 -26.10 -39.31 -13.51
C PRO A 126 -26.17 -38.08 -12.61
N GLY A 127 -26.84 -38.18 -11.46
CA GLY A 127 -26.96 -37.09 -10.49
C GLY A 127 -27.47 -37.58 -9.14
N LEU A 128 -27.31 -36.75 -8.11
CA LEU A 128 -27.77 -37.04 -6.74
C LEU A 128 -28.42 -35.79 -6.13
N PHE A 129 -29.71 -35.87 -5.82
CA PHE A 129 -30.50 -34.77 -5.27
C PHE A 129 -30.91 -35.07 -3.83
N ALA A 130 -30.08 -34.66 -2.87
CA ALA A 130 -30.27 -34.85 -1.43
C ALA A 130 -30.51 -33.51 -0.70
N GLN A 131 -31.23 -32.56 -1.32
CA GLN A 131 -31.48 -31.27 -0.68
C GLN A 131 -32.35 -31.46 0.57
N GLY A 132 -31.98 -30.81 1.67
CA GLY A 132 -32.66 -30.92 2.96
C GLY A 132 -32.59 -32.31 3.62
N ALA A 133 -31.76 -33.23 3.12
CA ALA A 133 -31.57 -34.54 3.72
C ALA A 133 -31.03 -34.45 5.15
N LYS A 134 -31.43 -35.38 6.02
CA LYS A 134 -30.92 -35.53 7.38
C LYS A 134 -30.19 -36.86 7.50
N ILE A 135 -28.87 -36.77 7.61
CA ILE A 135 -27.95 -37.91 7.61
C ILE A 135 -27.31 -37.97 9.00
N ALA A 136 -27.61 -39.03 9.75
CA ALA A 136 -27.13 -39.20 11.12
C ALA A 136 -25.65 -39.59 11.22
N GLY A 137 -25.06 -40.03 10.11
CA GLY A 137 -23.65 -40.32 9.92
C GLY A 137 -23.06 -39.49 8.78
N GLY A 138 -22.15 -40.08 8.02
CA GLY A 138 -21.39 -39.41 6.95
C GLY A 138 -21.92 -39.59 5.53
N VAL A 139 -21.35 -38.79 4.62
CA VAL A 139 -21.52 -38.92 3.17
C VAL A 139 -20.19 -39.35 2.56
N PHE A 140 -20.18 -40.49 1.86
CA PHE A 140 -18.99 -41.09 1.29
C PHE A 140 -19.14 -41.26 -0.22
N LEU A 141 -18.50 -40.40 -1.00
CA LEU A 141 -18.48 -40.43 -2.46
C LEU A 141 -17.05 -40.62 -2.99
N ARG A 142 -16.24 -41.40 -2.27
CA ARG A 142 -14.83 -41.63 -2.61
C ARG A 142 -14.73 -42.32 -3.96
N GLU A 143 -13.88 -41.83 -4.86
CA GLU A 143 -13.73 -42.36 -6.23
C GLU A 143 -15.06 -42.42 -7.02
N ALA A 144 -16.07 -41.65 -6.61
CA ALA A 144 -17.35 -41.62 -7.30
C ALA A 144 -17.27 -40.78 -8.57
N VAL A 145 -18.15 -41.09 -9.53
CA VAL A 145 -18.28 -40.34 -10.79
C VAL A 145 -19.72 -39.87 -10.94
N SER A 146 -19.91 -38.56 -10.95
CA SER A 146 -21.20 -37.94 -11.28
C SER A 146 -21.16 -37.29 -12.66
N GLU A 147 -22.15 -37.58 -13.49
CA GLU A 147 -22.25 -37.05 -14.86
C GLU A 147 -23.01 -35.70 -14.90
N SER A 148 -23.58 -35.28 -13.77
CA SER A 148 -24.34 -34.04 -13.61
C SER A 148 -24.26 -33.55 -12.16
N ARG A 149 -25.27 -32.81 -11.71
CA ARG A 149 -25.30 -32.12 -10.41
C ARG A 149 -25.42 -33.09 -9.23
N VAL A 150 -24.67 -32.77 -8.18
CA VAL A 150 -24.79 -33.37 -6.84
C VAL A 150 -25.20 -32.28 -5.85
N SER A 151 -26.31 -32.46 -5.14
CA SER A 151 -26.88 -31.39 -4.30
C SER A 151 -27.27 -31.90 -2.92
N PHE A 152 -26.58 -31.42 -1.90
CA PHE A 152 -26.85 -31.56 -0.47
C PHE A 152 -27.24 -30.20 0.15
N SER A 153 -27.86 -29.32 -0.64
CA SER A 153 -28.20 -27.97 -0.20
C SER A 153 -29.16 -28.02 0.99
N GLY A 154 -28.84 -27.32 2.07
CA GLY A 154 -29.62 -27.35 3.31
C GLY A 154 -29.65 -28.69 4.03
N ALA A 155 -28.82 -29.67 3.63
CA ALA A 155 -28.73 -30.96 4.31
C ALA A 155 -28.09 -30.80 5.71
N LYS A 156 -28.50 -31.66 6.64
CA LYS A 156 -27.86 -31.82 7.94
C LYS A 156 -27.14 -33.16 7.96
N ILE A 157 -25.82 -33.12 8.03
CA ILE A 157 -24.93 -34.28 8.02
C ILE A 157 -24.20 -34.26 9.36
N ALA A 158 -24.45 -35.25 10.21
CA ALA A 158 -23.94 -35.22 11.58
C ALA A 158 -22.44 -35.49 11.67
N GLU A 159 -21.87 -36.22 10.70
CA GLU A 159 -20.45 -36.54 10.65
C GLU A 159 -19.77 -35.90 9.42
N ASP A 160 -18.83 -36.63 8.81
CA ASP A 160 -17.96 -36.15 7.75
C ASP A 160 -18.57 -36.27 6.34
N VAL A 161 -18.10 -35.42 5.44
CA VAL A 161 -18.33 -35.52 4.00
C VAL A 161 -17.00 -35.81 3.30
N PHE A 162 -16.91 -36.96 2.63
CA PHE A 162 -15.73 -37.38 1.88
C PHE A 162 -16.02 -37.51 0.38
N LEU A 163 -15.46 -36.58 -0.39
CA LEU A 163 -15.42 -36.56 -1.86
C LEU A 163 -14.01 -36.89 -2.37
N SER A 164 -13.25 -37.76 -1.71
CA SER A 164 -11.87 -38.04 -2.11
C SER A 164 -11.81 -38.69 -3.49
N ASP A 165 -10.99 -38.16 -4.40
CA ASP A 165 -10.82 -38.69 -5.76
C ASP A 165 -12.13 -38.72 -6.58
N THR A 166 -13.14 -37.92 -6.21
CA THR A 166 -14.42 -37.82 -6.94
C THR A 166 -14.28 -37.01 -8.23
N THR A 167 -14.98 -37.41 -9.30
CA THR A 167 -15.18 -36.61 -10.51
C THR A 167 -16.64 -36.21 -10.65
N SER A 168 -16.91 -34.92 -10.90
CA SER A 168 -18.25 -34.40 -11.13
C SER A 168 -18.25 -33.50 -12.36
N GLU A 169 -19.08 -33.81 -13.35
CA GLU A 169 -19.29 -32.98 -14.55
C GLU A 169 -20.35 -31.88 -14.35
N GLY A 170 -20.98 -31.81 -13.17
CA GLY A 170 -21.85 -30.70 -12.76
C GLY A 170 -21.50 -30.15 -11.38
N THR A 171 -22.21 -29.10 -10.96
CA THR A 171 -22.02 -28.47 -9.63
C THR A 171 -22.22 -29.46 -8.50
N VAL A 172 -21.27 -29.49 -7.57
CA VAL A 172 -21.44 -30.12 -6.25
C VAL A 172 -21.87 -29.03 -5.25
N SER A 173 -23.05 -29.14 -4.65
CA SER A 173 -23.59 -28.10 -3.77
C SER A 173 -23.89 -28.59 -2.36
N PHE A 174 -23.31 -27.90 -1.38
CA PHE A 174 -23.58 -27.98 0.07
C PHE A 174 -24.06 -26.62 0.60
N ALA A 175 -24.73 -25.81 -0.24
CA ALA A 175 -25.16 -24.47 0.12
C ALA A 175 -26.10 -24.52 1.34
N GLY A 176 -25.76 -23.78 2.40
CA GLY A 176 -26.50 -23.76 3.66
C GLY A 176 -26.54 -25.10 4.40
N ALA A 177 -25.69 -26.07 4.04
CA ALA A 177 -25.63 -27.35 4.74
C ALA A 177 -24.97 -27.21 6.13
N GLU A 178 -25.35 -28.07 7.05
CA GLU A 178 -24.71 -28.24 8.36
C GLU A 178 -23.95 -29.57 8.35
N ILE A 179 -22.63 -29.52 8.50
CA ILE A 179 -21.72 -30.67 8.55
C ILE A 179 -21.08 -30.71 9.94
N GLY A 180 -21.41 -31.74 10.71
CA GLY A 180 -20.92 -31.91 12.08
C GLY A 180 -19.46 -32.35 12.17
N GLY A 181 -18.88 -32.83 11.06
CA GLY A 181 -17.47 -33.19 10.95
C GLY A 181 -16.69 -32.37 9.91
N GLN A 182 -15.74 -33.03 9.29
CA GLN A 182 -14.86 -32.53 8.23
C GLN A 182 -15.54 -32.55 6.86
N PHE A 183 -15.19 -31.59 6.00
CA PHE A 183 -15.53 -31.63 4.57
C PHE A 183 -14.26 -31.80 3.71
N SER A 184 -14.09 -32.99 3.14
CA SER A 184 -12.93 -33.33 2.30
C SER A 184 -13.30 -33.45 0.82
N CYS A 185 -12.64 -32.66 0.00
CA CYS A 185 -12.65 -32.66 -1.47
C CYS A 185 -11.24 -32.94 -2.01
N ASN A 186 -10.47 -33.81 -1.34
CA ASN A 186 -9.10 -34.08 -1.75
C ASN A 186 -9.07 -34.79 -3.11
N LYS A 187 -8.19 -34.35 -4.00
CA LYS A 187 -7.97 -34.92 -5.34
C LYS A 187 -9.22 -34.94 -6.23
N THR A 188 -10.24 -34.15 -5.91
CA THR A 188 -11.45 -34.06 -6.73
C THR A 188 -11.18 -33.43 -8.09
N LYS A 189 -11.96 -33.80 -9.10
CA LYS A 189 -12.10 -33.08 -10.36
C LYS A 189 -13.53 -32.58 -10.48
N LEU A 190 -13.72 -31.28 -10.28
CA LEU A 190 -15.04 -30.65 -10.27
C LEU A 190 -15.17 -29.72 -11.46
N LYS A 191 -16.21 -29.91 -12.26
CA LYS A 191 -16.53 -29.05 -13.39
C LYS A 191 -17.95 -28.52 -13.19
N GLY A 192 -18.07 -27.22 -12.99
CA GLY A 192 -19.36 -26.57 -12.82
C GLY A 192 -19.69 -25.81 -14.09
N ASP A 193 -20.61 -26.34 -14.91
CA ASP A 193 -21.17 -25.80 -16.16
C ASP A 193 -21.23 -24.26 -16.23
N ASP A 194 -20.09 -23.61 -16.49
CA ASP A 194 -19.86 -22.14 -16.49
C ASP A 194 -20.16 -21.37 -15.19
N GLY A 195 -20.39 -22.08 -14.08
CA GLY A 195 -20.80 -21.49 -12.80
C GLY A 195 -19.92 -21.89 -11.62
N LYS A 196 -20.54 -22.43 -10.56
CA LYS A 196 -19.84 -22.94 -9.38
C LYS A 196 -19.53 -24.42 -9.57
N ALA A 197 -18.26 -24.79 -9.44
CA ALA A 197 -17.85 -26.20 -9.39
C ALA A 197 -18.20 -26.82 -8.03
N LEU A 198 -17.92 -26.07 -6.96
CA LEU A 198 -18.29 -26.40 -5.58
C LEU A 198 -19.04 -25.23 -4.96
N ASN A 199 -20.23 -25.45 -4.42
CA ASN A 199 -21.03 -24.41 -3.76
C ASN A 199 -21.36 -24.80 -2.32
N ALA A 200 -20.56 -24.33 -1.37
CA ALA A 200 -20.74 -24.45 0.07
C ALA A 200 -21.00 -23.07 0.72
N GLN A 201 -21.66 -22.17 -0.02
CA GLN A 201 -22.05 -20.85 0.48
C GLN A 201 -22.93 -20.98 1.72
N GLY A 202 -22.60 -20.25 2.79
CA GLY A 202 -23.34 -20.25 4.05
C GLY A 202 -23.36 -21.60 4.78
N ALA A 203 -22.51 -22.55 4.38
CA ALA A 203 -22.42 -23.84 5.06
C ALA A 203 -21.80 -23.66 6.46
N LYS A 204 -22.24 -24.48 7.41
CA LYS A 204 -21.64 -24.60 8.75
C LYS A 204 -20.91 -25.92 8.83
N ILE A 205 -19.60 -25.88 9.00
CA ILE A 205 -18.72 -27.04 9.00
C ILE A 205 -17.97 -27.00 10.31
N THR A 206 -18.22 -27.96 11.18
CA THR A 206 -17.64 -27.96 12.53
C THR A 206 -16.14 -28.28 12.48
N GLY A 207 -15.73 -29.14 11.54
CA GLY A 207 -14.34 -29.51 11.32
C GLY A 207 -13.62 -28.68 10.24
N ASP A 208 -12.63 -29.31 9.63
CA ASP A 208 -11.80 -28.73 8.57
C ASP A 208 -12.45 -28.81 7.18
N VAL A 209 -12.04 -27.91 6.29
CA VAL A 209 -12.32 -27.99 4.85
C VAL A 209 -11.02 -28.25 4.09
N PHE A 210 -10.93 -29.40 3.43
CA PHE A 210 -9.75 -29.81 2.67
C PHE A 210 -10.05 -29.89 1.17
N LEU A 211 -9.24 -29.19 0.38
CA LEU A 211 -9.25 -29.17 -1.09
C LEU A 211 -7.85 -29.55 -1.61
N HIS A 212 -7.18 -30.49 -0.93
CA HIS A 212 -5.80 -30.85 -1.28
C HIS A 212 -5.74 -31.48 -2.66
N GLU A 213 -4.90 -30.95 -3.55
CA GLU A 213 -4.76 -31.43 -4.93
C GLU A 213 -6.08 -31.42 -5.74
N ALA A 214 -7.09 -30.68 -5.27
CA ALA A 214 -8.37 -30.55 -5.97
C ALA A 214 -8.19 -29.75 -7.27
N THR A 215 -8.87 -30.15 -8.34
CA THR A 215 -8.98 -29.38 -9.58
C THR A 215 -10.41 -28.91 -9.76
N SER A 216 -10.61 -27.60 -9.95
CA SER A 216 -11.92 -27.02 -10.26
C SER A 216 -11.90 -26.28 -11.60
N GLU A 217 -12.96 -26.47 -12.38
CA GLU A 217 -13.35 -25.63 -13.51
C GLU A 217 -14.70 -25.01 -13.16
N GLY A 218 -14.66 -23.73 -12.76
CA GLY A 218 -15.75 -23.03 -12.06
C GLY A 218 -15.35 -22.60 -10.65
N GLU A 219 -16.13 -21.68 -10.07
CA GLU A 219 -15.89 -21.12 -8.74
C GLU A 219 -16.02 -22.19 -7.64
N VAL A 220 -15.09 -22.19 -6.69
CA VAL A 220 -15.26 -22.83 -5.38
C VAL A 220 -15.78 -21.79 -4.39
N SER A 221 -17.05 -21.91 -4.00
CA SER A 221 -17.75 -20.91 -3.20
C SER A 221 -17.94 -21.37 -1.76
N LEU A 222 -17.32 -20.67 -0.82
CA LEU A 222 -17.42 -20.76 0.65
C LEU A 222 -17.89 -19.43 1.25
N ALA A 223 -18.55 -18.58 0.46
CA ALA A 223 -18.96 -17.26 0.88
C ALA A 223 -19.89 -17.33 2.10
N GLY A 224 -19.56 -16.59 3.16
CA GLY A 224 -20.31 -16.60 4.42
C GLY A 224 -20.33 -17.95 5.15
N ALA A 225 -19.47 -18.91 4.79
CA ALA A 225 -19.39 -20.19 5.49
C ALA A 225 -18.76 -20.01 6.89
N GLU A 226 -19.17 -20.85 7.84
CA GLU A 226 -18.57 -20.98 9.16
C GLU A 226 -17.79 -22.30 9.21
N ILE A 227 -16.47 -22.24 9.35
CA ILE A 227 -15.55 -23.38 9.39
C ILE A 227 -14.91 -23.38 10.79
N GLY A 228 -15.21 -24.38 11.60
CA GLY A 228 -14.67 -24.55 12.96
C GLY A 228 -13.22 -25.03 12.99
N GLY A 229 -12.71 -25.52 11.87
CA GLY A 229 -11.31 -25.87 11.65
C GLY A 229 -10.57 -24.90 10.70
N GLN A 230 -9.68 -25.46 9.90
CA GLN A 230 -8.91 -24.76 8.87
C GLN A 230 -9.54 -24.90 7.49
N LEU A 231 -9.22 -23.97 6.59
CA LEU A 231 -9.44 -24.11 5.14
C LEU A 231 -8.11 -24.36 4.46
N SER A 232 -7.92 -25.53 3.85
CA SER A 232 -6.66 -25.86 3.19
C SER A 232 -6.86 -26.30 1.74
N CYS A 233 -6.30 -25.51 0.83
CA CYS A 233 -6.32 -25.72 -0.62
C CYS A 233 -4.93 -26.11 -1.14
N ASN A 234 -4.13 -26.79 -0.33
CA ASN A 234 -2.74 -27.11 -0.67
C ASN A 234 -2.64 -27.85 -2.01
N LYS A 235 -1.78 -27.37 -2.90
CA LYS A 235 -1.59 -27.92 -4.25
C LYS A 235 -2.86 -27.95 -5.12
N ALA A 236 -3.92 -27.25 -4.74
CA ALA A 236 -5.14 -27.16 -5.55
C ALA A 236 -4.91 -26.37 -6.84
N LYS A 237 -5.67 -26.72 -7.88
CA LYS A 237 -5.71 -26.05 -9.19
C LYS A 237 -7.11 -25.51 -9.43
N LEU A 238 -7.33 -24.25 -9.08
CA LEU A 238 -8.65 -23.63 -9.11
C LEU A 238 -8.78 -22.71 -10.33
N LYS A 239 -9.68 -23.02 -11.25
CA LYS A 239 -9.92 -22.22 -12.46
C LYS A 239 -11.33 -21.62 -12.42
N GLY A 240 -11.45 -20.37 -11.97
CA GLY A 240 -12.69 -19.60 -11.99
C GLY A 240 -12.96 -18.83 -13.28
N GLY A 241 -12.03 -18.84 -14.25
CA GLY A 241 -12.13 -18.04 -15.47
C GLY A 241 -11.95 -16.55 -15.19
N ASP A 242 -12.85 -15.71 -15.72
CA ASP A 242 -12.90 -14.26 -15.45
C ASP A 242 -13.59 -13.91 -14.11
N HIS A 243 -13.90 -14.94 -13.32
CA HIS A 243 -14.57 -14.81 -12.02
C HIS A 243 -13.64 -15.21 -10.86
N LYS A 244 -14.22 -15.43 -9.67
CA LYS A 244 -13.50 -15.93 -8.51
C LYS A 244 -13.18 -17.41 -8.70
N ALA A 245 -11.92 -17.78 -8.50
CA ALA A 245 -11.51 -19.19 -8.41
C ALA A 245 -11.89 -19.79 -7.05
N LEU A 246 -11.68 -19.01 -5.98
CA LEU A 246 -12.07 -19.34 -4.61
C LEU A 246 -12.76 -18.13 -3.99
N ASN A 247 -13.96 -18.32 -3.48
CA ASN A 247 -14.75 -17.25 -2.86
C ASN A 247 -15.07 -17.61 -1.41
N ALA A 248 -14.26 -17.15 -0.47
CA ALA A 248 -14.48 -17.24 0.97
C ALA A 248 -14.74 -15.85 1.57
N GLN A 249 -15.41 -14.98 0.80
CA GLN A 249 -15.83 -13.66 1.24
C GLN A 249 -16.73 -13.79 2.50
N SER A 250 -16.41 -13.01 3.53
CA SER A 250 -17.13 -12.99 4.81
C SER A 250 -17.22 -14.35 5.51
N ALA A 251 -16.37 -15.32 5.14
CA ALA A 251 -16.28 -16.60 5.84
C ALA A 251 -15.67 -16.39 7.24
N LYS A 252 -16.10 -17.21 8.19
CA LYS A 252 -15.49 -17.32 9.52
C LYS A 252 -14.74 -18.64 9.59
N ILE A 253 -13.44 -18.57 9.77
CA ILE A 253 -12.54 -19.72 9.76
C ILE A 253 -11.81 -19.69 11.10
N ALA A 254 -12.11 -20.62 11.99
CA ALA A 254 -11.62 -20.56 13.36
C ALA A 254 -10.09 -20.79 13.46
N GLN A 255 -9.50 -21.47 12.49
CA GLN A 255 -8.05 -21.68 12.39
C GLN A 255 -7.46 -20.96 11.17
N GLY A 256 -6.48 -21.56 10.49
CA GLY A 256 -5.77 -20.95 9.37
C GLY A 256 -6.41 -21.18 7.99
N VAL A 257 -5.96 -20.38 7.02
CA VAL A 257 -6.19 -20.58 5.59
C VAL A 257 -4.86 -20.90 4.93
N PHE A 258 -4.79 -22.04 4.24
CA PHE A 258 -3.57 -22.53 3.60
C PHE A 258 -3.77 -22.67 2.10
N LEU A 259 -3.03 -21.87 1.34
CA LEU A 259 -2.95 -21.86 -0.11
C LEU A 259 -1.57 -22.32 -0.59
N THR A 260 -0.94 -23.23 0.17
CA THR A 260 0.44 -23.65 -0.11
C THR A 260 0.52 -24.36 -1.44
N ASN A 261 1.39 -23.91 -2.35
CA ASN A 261 1.49 -24.44 -3.71
C ASN A 261 0.17 -24.40 -4.51
N THR A 262 -0.80 -23.57 -4.13
CA THR A 262 -2.07 -23.44 -4.86
C THR A 262 -1.84 -22.70 -6.17
N ILE A 263 -2.46 -23.17 -7.25
CA ILE A 263 -2.49 -22.49 -8.54
C ILE A 263 -3.93 -22.00 -8.77
N SER A 264 -4.13 -20.69 -8.88
CA SER A 264 -5.43 -20.13 -9.24
C SER A 264 -5.39 -19.41 -10.59
N LYS A 265 -6.50 -19.50 -11.33
CA LYS A 265 -6.86 -18.61 -12.44
C LYS A 265 -8.22 -18.01 -12.11
N GLY A 266 -8.24 -16.73 -11.78
CA GLY A 266 -9.35 -16.02 -11.13
C GLY A 266 -9.01 -15.59 -9.71
N GLU A 267 -9.79 -14.67 -9.17
CA GLU A 267 -9.61 -14.08 -7.83
C GLU A 267 -9.75 -15.15 -6.72
N ILE A 268 -8.86 -15.11 -5.74
CA ILE A 268 -9.06 -15.72 -4.42
C ILE A 268 -9.59 -14.64 -3.48
N SER A 269 -10.88 -14.68 -3.20
CA SER A 269 -11.58 -13.67 -2.39
C SER A 269 -11.69 -14.12 -0.94
N LEU A 270 -11.03 -13.39 -0.06
CA LEU A 270 -11.08 -13.46 1.42
C LEU A 270 -11.64 -12.15 2.00
N ALA A 271 -12.32 -11.34 1.18
CA ALA A 271 -12.78 -10.02 1.58
C ALA A 271 -13.73 -10.09 2.79
N GLY A 272 -13.41 -9.34 3.84
CA GLY A 272 -14.16 -9.33 5.10
C GLY A 272 -14.19 -10.67 5.85
N ALA A 273 -13.32 -11.63 5.53
CA ALA A 273 -13.23 -12.90 6.24
C ALA A 273 -12.62 -12.72 7.63
N GLU A 274 -13.04 -13.55 8.58
CA GLU A 274 -12.46 -13.65 9.93
C GLU A 274 -11.67 -14.96 10.01
N ILE A 275 -10.35 -14.87 10.12
CA ILE A 275 -9.42 -16.01 10.16
C ILE A 275 -8.76 -16.02 11.54
N GLY A 276 -9.06 -17.02 12.36
CA GLY A 276 -8.54 -17.17 13.73
C GLY A 276 -7.08 -17.65 13.79
N GLY A 277 -6.51 -18.07 12.66
CA GLY A 277 -5.12 -18.45 12.51
C GLY A 277 -4.39 -17.64 11.43
N GLN A 278 -3.40 -18.27 10.80
CA GLN A 278 -2.58 -17.67 9.75
C GLN A 278 -3.24 -17.74 8.35
N LEU A 279 -2.86 -16.82 7.46
CA LEU A 279 -3.10 -16.93 6.02
C LEU A 279 -1.76 -17.22 5.32
N SER A 280 -1.59 -18.43 4.79
CA SER A 280 -0.37 -18.82 4.09
C SER A 280 -0.61 -18.97 2.59
N CYS A 281 0.11 -18.18 1.80
CA CYS A 281 0.21 -18.28 0.34
C CYS A 281 1.59 -18.79 -0.10
N HIS A 282 2.25 -19.60 0.74
CA HIS A 282 3.60 -20.07 0.47
C HIS A 282 3.69 -20.82 -0.87
N GLU A 283 4.61 -20.42 -1.76
CA GLU A 283 4.80 -20.96 -3.11
C GLU A 283 3.51 -20.93 -3.99
N ALA A 284 2.53 -20.11 -3.64
CA ALA A 284 1.27 -20.01 -4.38
C ALA A 284 1.46 -19.26 -5.71
N LYS A 285 0.74 -19.67 -6.75
CA LYS A 285 0.70 -19.03 -8.07
C LYS A 285 -0.71 -18.52 -8.33
N LEU A 286 -0.93 -17.25 -8.01
CA LEU A 286 -2.25 -16.62 -7.97
C LEU A 286 -2.43 -15.70 -9.18
N LYS A 287 -3.23 -16.12 -10.16
CA LYS A 287 -3.45 -15.35 -11.39
C LYS A 287 -4.86 -14.78 -11.41
N GLY A 288 -5.03 -13.55 -10.91
CA GLY A 288 -6.28 -12.77 -10.96
C GLY A 288 -6.54 -12.10 -12.31
N GLY A 289 -5.56 -12.06 -13.21
CA GLY A 289 -5.70 -11.40 -14.51
C GLY A 289 -5.66 -9.88 -14.39
N ASN A 290 -6.67 -9.17 -14.91
CA ASN A 290 -6.83 -7.72 -14.74
C ASN A 290 -7.59 -7.35 -13.44
N HIS A 291 -7.89 -8.35 -12.61
CA HIS A 291 -8.57 -8.19 -11.33
C HIS A 291 -7.61 -8.45 -10.16
N LYS A 292 -8.15 -8.47 -8.94
CA LYS A 292 -7.41 -8.86 -7.75
C LYS A 292 -7.03 -10.34 -7.83
N ALA A 293 -5.82 -10.68 -7.39
CA ALA A 293 -5.35 -12.05 -7.31
C ALA A 293 -5.72 -12.63 -5.94
N PRO A 294 -5.01 -12.39 -4.82
CA PRO A 294 -5.60 -12.52 -3.49
C PRO A 294 -6.25 -11.20 -3.05
N ASN A 295 -7.52 -11.26 -2.67
CA ASN A 295 -8.29 -10.14 -2.12
C ASN A 295 -8.68 -10.41 -0.67
N ALA A 296 -7.90 -9.88 0.27
CA ALA A 296 -8.16 -9.92 1.71
C ALA A 296 -8.62 -8.55 2.27
N GLN A 297 -9.28 -7.74 1.44
CA GLN A 297 -9.79 -6.43 1.84
C GLN A 297 -10.71 -6.54 3.07
N GLY A 298 -10.40 -5.78 4.13
CA GLY A 298 -11.18 -5.78 5.38
C GLY A 298 -11.17 -7.09 6.15
N ALA A 299 -10.29 -8.04 5.81
CA ALA A 299 -10.16 -9.30 6.54
C ALA A 299 -9.55 -9.07 7.92
N LYS A 300 -9.93 -9.90 8.89
CA LYS A 300 -9.32 -9.96 10.22
C LYS A 300 -8.56 -11.27 10.36
N ILE A 301 -7.26 -11.19 10.60
CA ILE A 301 -6.36 -12.34 10.65
C ILE A 301 -5.66 -12.31 12.00
N ALA A 302 -5.99 -13.27 12.87
CA ALA A 302 -5.52 -13.28 14.26
C ALA A 302 -4.07 -13.74 14.43
N SER A 303 -3.39 -14.12 13.34
CA SER A 303 -1.98 -14.51 13.32
C SER A 303 -1.27 -13.92 12.10
N ASP A 304 -0.33 -14.66 11.52
CA ASP A 304 0.55 -14.21 10.46
C ASP A 304 -0.06 -14.33 9.06
N VAL A 305 0.42 -13.51 8.12
CA VAL A 305 0.18 -13.60 6.68
C VAL A 305 1.50 -13.83 5.97
N PHE A 306 1.57 -14.90 5.17
CA PHE A 306 2.77 -15.28 4.43
C PHE A 306 2.55 -15.21 2.92
N LEU A 307 3.27 -14.31 2.26
CA LEU A 307 3.45 -14.26 0.80
C LEU A 307 4.86 -14.73 0.42
N THR A 308 5.38 -15.73 1.14
CA THR A 308 6.73 -16.27 0.94
C THR A 308 6.81 -17.13 -0.32
N ASP A 309 7.68 -16.80 -1.27
CA ASP A 309 7.80 -17.43 -2.59
C ASP A 309 6.50 -17.37 -3.42
N ALA A 310 5.60 -16.44 -3.08
CA ALA A 310 4.31 -16.29 -3.73
C ALA A 310 4.46 -15.52 -5.06
N ILE A 311 3.78 -15.99 -6.10
CA ILE A 311 3.68 -15.33 -7.40
C ILE A 311 2.25 -14.83 -7.57
N SER A 312 2.08 -13.51 -7.66
CA SER A 312 0.80 -12.85 -7.92
C SER A 312 0.81 -12.15 -9.27
N GLU A 313 -0.15 -12.50 -10.13
CA GLU A 313 -0.47 -11.79 -11.37
C GLU A 313 -1.89 -11.21 -11.25
N GLY A 314 -1.97 -9.93 -10.91
CA GLY A 314 -3.16 -9.21 -10.45
C GLY A 314 -2.91 -8.56 -9.10
N GLU A 315 -3.81 -7.66 -8.68
CA GLU A 315 -3.65 -6.89 -7.44
C GLU A 315 -3.69 -7.77 -6.19
N VAL A 316 -2.68 -7.65 -5.33
CA VAL A 316 -2.70 -8.17 -3.95
C VAL A 316 -3.33 -7.13 -3.05
N SER A 317 -4.52 -7.40 -2.51
CA SER A 317 -5.30 -6.42 -1.76
C SER A 317 -5.47 -6.80 -0.29
N PHE A 318 -4.92 -5.98 0.61
CA PHE A 318 -5.10 -6.00 2.07
C PHE A 318 -5.73 -4.69 2.58
N ALA A 319 -6.41 -3.94 1.70
CA ALA A 319 -6.98 -2.65 2.05
C ALA A 319 -7.92 -2.78 3.28
N GLY A 320 -7.65 -2.02 4.33
CA GLY A 320 -8.40 -2.03 5.59
C GLY A 320 -8.38 -3.35 6.36
N ALA A 321 -7.49 -4.29 6.03
CA ALA A 321 -7.35 -5.54 6.78
C ALA A 321 -6.65 -5.30 8.13
N GLU A 322 -6.93 -6.17 9.09
CA GLU A 322 -6.30 -6.20 10.42
C GLU A 322 -5.56 -7.53 10.57
N ILE A 323 -4.25 -7.46 10.80
CA ILE A 323 -3.36 -8.62 10.99
C ILE A 323 -2.74 -8.49 12.37
N ASP A 324 -2.99 -9.45 13.25
CA ASP A 324 -2.44 -9.44 14.60
C ASP A 324 -0.98 -9.88 14.65
N GLY A 325 -0.58 -10.78 13.75
CA GLY A 325 0.79 -11.22 13.58
C GLY A 325 1.56 -10.35 12.59
N ARG A 326 2.45 -10.99 11.82
CA ARG A 326 3.25 -10.33 10.77
C ARG A 326 2.63 -10.47 9.39
N LEU A 327 2.90 -9.50 8.52
CA LEU A 327 2.73 -9.64 7.07
C LEU A 327 4.12 -9.83 6.45
N ALA A 328 4.39 -10.98 5.86
CA ALA A 328 5.68 -11.30 5.26
C ALA A 328 5.60 -11.40 3.73
N CYS A 329 6.33 -10.52 3.05
CA CYS A 329 6.58 -10.53 1.62
C CYS A 329 8.06 -10.88 1.40
N GLU A 330 8.35 -12.17 1.25
CA GLU A 330 9.71 -12.72 1.14
C GLU A 330 9.81 -13.54 -0.16
N ASN A 331 10.82 -13.30 -1.01
CA ASN A 331 10.95 -13.96 -2.33
C ASN A 331 9.68 -13.84 -3.20
N ALA A 332 8.87 -12.81 -2.96
CA ALA A 332 7.59 -12.63 -3.61
C ALA A 332 7.74 -11.98 -4.99
N ILE A 333 6.91 -12.42 -5.94
CA ILE A 333 6.72 -11.78 -7.24
C ILE A 333 5.33 -11.14 -7.26
N LEU A 334 5.28 -9.80 -7.27
CA LEU A 334 4.05 -9.02 -7.19
C LEU A 334 3.83 -8.22 -8.47
N ALA A 335 3.05 -8.76 -9.40
CA ALA A 335 2.69 -8.09 -10.65
C ALA A 335 1.22 -7.66 -10.62
N GLY A 336 0.95 -6.41 -10.28
CA GLY A 336 -0.39 -5.82 -10.20
C GLY A 336 -1.13 -5.69 -11.54
N ASN A 337 -0.43 -5.86 -12.66
CA ASN A 337 -0.94 -5.66 -14.02
C ASN A 337 -1.55 -4.26 -14.21
N THR A 338 -2.88 -4.15 -14.26
CA THR A 338 -3.61 -2.89 -14.38
C THR A 338 -3.93 -2.23 -13.03
N GLY A 339 -3.75 -2.95 -11.91
CA GLY A 339 -3.96 -2.47 -10.55
C GLY A 339 -2.66 -2.33 -9.76
N ASP A 340 -2.79 -2.23 -8.44
CA ASP A 340 -1.64 -2.11 -7.53
C ASP A 340 -0.90 -3.45 -7.43
N ALA A 341 0.43 -3.42 -7.27
CA ALA A 341 1.17 -4.63 -6.93
C ALA A 341 0.83 -5.09 -5.50
N LEU A 342 0.67 -4.14 -4.59
CA LEU A 342 0.19 -4.34 -3.23
C LEU A 342 -0.66 -3.13 -2.81
N ASN A 343 -1.95 -3.36 -2.63
CA ASN A 343 -2.86 -2.39 -2.03
C ASN A 343 -2.99 -2.69 -0.53
N ALA A 344 -2.29 -1.93 0.30
CA ALA A 344 -2.30 -2.02 1.76
C ALA A 344 -2.88 -0.74 2.38
N GLN A 345 -3.75 -0.03 1.68
CA GLN A 345 -4.38 1.18 2.19
C GLN A 345 -5.11 0.91 3.51
N ARG A 346 -4.82 1.68 4.57
CA ARG A 346 -5.41 1.51 5.92
C ARG A 346 -5.21 0.12 6.53
N LEU A 347 -4.24 -0.66 6.04
CA LEU A 347 -3.85 -1.91 6.66
C LEU A 347 -3.33 -1.66 8.09
N VAL A 348 -3.71 -2.53 9.02
CA VAL A 348 -3.14 -2.56 10.38
C VAL A 348 -2.43 -3.90 10.59
N VAL A 349 -1.12 -3.87 10.87
CA VAL A 349 -0.33 -5.05 11.24
C VAL A 349 0.24 -4.83 12.64
N LYS A 350 -0.25 -5.57 13.65
CA LYS A 350 0.15 -5.31 15.05
C LYS A 350 1.61 -5.70 15.32
N ALA A 351 2.10 -6.78 14.70
CA ALA A 351 3.50 -7.20 14.86
C ALA A 351 4.40 -6.52 13.83
N GLY A 352 4.71 -7.15 12.70
CA GLY A 352 5.68 -6.60 11.74
C GLY A 352 5.30 -6.77 10.28
N PHE A 353 5.65 -5.79 9.46
CA PHE A 353 5.63 -5.89 8.00
C PHE A 353 7.04 -6.17 7.48
N PHE A 354 7.23 -7.37 6.95
CA PHE A 354 8.50 -7.86 6.42
C PHE A 354 8.47 -7.69 4.90
N TRP A 355 9.29 -6.77 4.40
CA TRP A 355 9.47 -6.46 3.00
C TRP A 355 10.93 -6.76 2.62
N ARG A 356 11.23 -8.05 2.43
CA ARG A 356 12.62 -8.51 2.27
C ARG A 356 12.76 -9.49 1.12
N GLU A 357 13.93 -9.49 0.50
CA GLU A 357 14.26 -10.44 -0.58
C GLU A 357 13.15 -10.51 -1.66
N VAL A 358 12.44 -9.40 -1.91
CA VAL A 358 11.34 -9.39 -2.89
C VAL A 358 11.94 -9.57 -4.28
N ASP A 359 11.41 -10.48 -5.10
CA ASP A 359 12.01 -10.85 -6.39
C ASP A 359 11.69 -9.84 -7.50
N SER A 360 10.42 -9.44 -7.62
CA SER A 360 10.01 -8.41 -8.58
C SER A 360 8.70 -7.76 -8.20
N VAL A 361 8.55 -6.48 -8.58
CA VAL A 361 7.35 -5.68 -8.36
C VAL A 361 7.00 -4.96 -9.66
N SER A 362 5.75 -5.06 -10.09
CA SER A 362 5.21 -4.29 -11.22
C SER A 362 3.84 -3.73 -10.84
N GLY A 363 3.74 -2.41 -10.72
CA GLY A 363 2.56 -1.70 -10.19
C GLY A 363 2.88 -0.89 -8.94
N LEU A 364 1.87 -0.19 -8.43
CA LEU A 364 1.97 0.64 -7.22
C LEU A 364 2.04 -0.23 -5.95
N ILE A 365 2.89 0.17 -5.01
CA ILE A 365 2.81 -0.26 -3.61
C ILE A 365 2.13 0.86 -2.82
N ASP A 366 0.86 0.65 -2.46
CA ASP A 366 0.06 1.62 -1.72
C ASP A 366 0.03 1.28 -0.22
N LEU A 367 0.75 2.05 0.59
CA LEU A 367 0.75 1.96 2.06
C LEU A 367 0.00 3.13 2.71
N ALA A 368 -0.85 3.83 1.95
CA ALA A 368 -1.54 5.03 2.42
C ALA A 368 -2.34 4.74 3.70
N SER A 369 -2.07 5.53 4.74
CA SER A 369 -2.71 5.41 6.07
C SER A 369 -2.57 4.05 6.75
N ALA A 370 -1.63 3.20 6.33
CA ALA A 370 -1.36 1.93 7.00
C ALA A 370 -0.57 2.14 8.30
N HIS A 371 -0.73 1.21 9.23
CA HIS A 371 0.04 1.14 10.47
C HIS A 371 0.62 -0.27 10.63
N VAL A 372 1.92 -0.34 10.94
CA VAL A 372 2.60 -1.61 11.23
C VAL A 372 3.41 -1.46 12.51
N GLY A 373 3.56 -2.49 13.35
CA GLY A 373 4.44 -2.38 14.52
C GLY A 373 5.91 -2.20 14.09
N ASP A 374 6.50 -3.24 13.54
CA ASP A 374 7.86 -3.22 13.01
C ASP A 374 7.85 -3.17 11.47
N LEU A 375 8.59 -2.23 10.87
CA LEU A 375 8.94 -2.28 9.46
C LEU A 375 10.29 -2.98 9.31
N VAL A 376 10.30 -4.17 8.72
CA VAL A 376 11.51 -4.97 8.50
C VAL A 376 11.81 -5.01 7.01
N ASP A 377 12.87 -4.37 6.55
CA ASP A 377 13.11 -4.18 5.11
C ASP A 377 14.58 -4.22 4.67
N ASP A 378 14.79 -4.31 3.36
CA ASP A 378 16.09 -4.16 2.71
C ASP A 378 16.04 -3.23 1.48
N LYS A 379 17.21 -2.73 1.08
CA LYS A 379 17.34 -1.77 -0.02
C LYS A 379 17.00 -2.42 -1.36
N GLU A 380 17.44 -3.66 -1.54
CA GLU A 380 17.32 -4.46 -2.75
C GLU A 380 15.85 -4.72 -3.11
N SER A 381 14.96 -4.80 -2.13
CA SER A 381 13.52 -4.97 -2.32
C SER A 381 12.84 -3.65 -2.70
N TRP A 382 13.23 -2.53 -2.07
CA TRP A 382 12.67 -1.20 -2.39
C TRP A 382 13.18 -0.61 -3.71
N ASP A 383 14.36 -1.02 -4.16
CA ASP A 383 14.92 -0.63 -5.46
C ASP A 383 14.09 -1.19 -6.63
N LYS A 384 13.36 -2.30 -6.41
CA LYS A 384 12.44 -2.90 -7.40
C LYS A 384 11.08 -2.19 -7.49
N VAL A 385 10.74 -1.34 -6.52
CA VAL A 385 9.47 -0.62 -6.49
C VAL A 385 9.61 0.68 -7.26
N GLU A 386 8.92 0.83 -8.39
CA GLU A 386 8.93 2.09 -9.16
C GLU A 386 7.95 3.13 -8.60
N GLN A 387 6.77 2.67 -8.20
CA GLN A 387 5.66 3.50 -7.72
C GLN A 387 5.34 3.15 -6.28
N LEU A 388 5.37 4.14 -5.40
CA LEU A 388 5.21 3.97 -3.95
C LEU A 388 4.34 5.09 -3.39
N GLU A 389 3.46 4.76 -2.46
CA GLU A 389 2.68 5.71 -1.68
C GLU A 389 2.86 5.47 -0.18
N LEU A 390 3.28 6.51 0.56
CA LEU A 390 3.56 6.45 2.00
C LEU A 390 2.73 7.42 2.83
N SER A 391 1.80 8.18 2.25
CA SER A 391 1.07 9.22 2.97
C SER A 391 0.20 8.64 4.06
N GLY A 392 0.47 9.03 5.31
CA GLY A 392 -0.20 8.50 6.48
C GLY A 392 0.34 7.15 6.94
N PHE A 393 1.31 6.56 6.25
CA PHE A 393 1.95 5.32 6.69
C PHE A 393 2.72 5.57 7.99
N THR A 394 2.55 4.68 8.97
CA THR A 394 3.21 4.74 10.28
C THR A 394 3.77 3.38 10.67
N TYR A 395 4.87 3.42 11.43
CA TYR A 395 5.53 2.25 11.99
C TYR A 395 6.20 2.59 13.32
N ASP A 396 6.22 1.65 14.26
CA ASP A 396 6.80 1.89 15.59
C ASP A 396 8.33 1.74 15.56
N THR A 397 8.82 0.67 14.93
CA THR A 397 10.26 0.40 14.77
C THR A 397 10.63 0.20 13.30
N LEU A 398 11.89 0.46 12.96
CA LEU A 398 12.46 0.15 11.65
C LEU A 398 13.68 -0.75 11.81
N HIS A 399 13.65 -1.92 11.18
CA HIS A 399 14.75 -2.88 11.09
C HIS A 399 15.16 -3.03 9.62
N GLY A 400 16.18 -2.30 9.21
CA GLY A 400 16.70 -2.36 7.85
C GLY A 400 17.88 -1.42 7.64
N SER A 401 18.18 -1.10 6.38
CA SER A 401 19.32 -0.24 6.06
C SER A 401 19.20 1.13 6.75
N THR A 402 20.26 1.53 7.46
CA THR A 402 20.45 2.85 8.07
C THR A 402 21.11 3.84 7.12
N ASP A 403 21.35 3.46 5.86
CA ASP A 403 21.89 4.38 4.86
C ASP A 403 20.91 5.53 4.59
N LEU A 404 21.35 6.72 4.97
CA LEU A 404 20.56 7.94 4.86
C LEU A 404 20.33 8.35 3.40
N ALA A 405 21.24 8.02 2.48
CA ALA A 405 21.08 8.33 1.05
C ALA A 405 19.90 7.53 0.48
N PHE A 406 19.93 6.21 0.66
CA PHE A 406 18.83 5.33 0.33
C PHE A 406 17.50 5.79 0.93
N ARG A 407 17.44 6.08 2.24
CA ARG A 407 16.18 6.47 2.92
C ARG A 407 15.60 7.77 2.42
N LYS A 408 16.45 8.74 2.04
CA LYS A 408 15.99 9.99 1.40
C LYS A 408 15.36 9.71 0.05
N ASP A 409 15.89 8.79 -0.73
CA ASP A 409 15.34 8.46 -2.05
C ASP A 409 14.04 7.65 -1.94
N TRP A 410 13.97 6.72 -0.98
CA TRP A 410 12.74 6.03 -0.61
C TRP A 410 11.62 7.00 -0.20
N LEU A 411 11.91 7.97 0.67
CA LEU A 411 10.94 9.01 1.06
C LEU A 411 10.56 9.94 -0.09
N LYS A 412 11.49 10.31 -0.98
CA LYS A 412 11.16 11.12 -2.18
C LYS A 412 10.21 10.40 -3.12
N LYS A 413 10.38 9.09 -3.28
CA LYS A 413 9.52 8.22 -4.09
C LYS A 413 8.10 8.17 -3.49
N GLY A 414 8.00 7.88 -2.19
CA GLY A 414 6.73 7.62 -1.51
C GLY A 414 5.94 8.82 -0.99
N ALA A 415 6.52 10.01 -0.92
CA ALA A 415 5.87 11.19 -0.34
C ALA A 415 5.15 12.09 -1.38
N ARG A 416 4.90 11.57 -2.58
CA ARG A 416 4.35 12.36 -3.70
C ARG A 416 3.15 11.69 -4.41
N PRO A 417 2.06 11.32 -3.70
CA PRO A 417 0.83 10.86 -4.35
C PRO A 417 0.38 11.87 -5.40
N ASN A 418 0.13 11.40 -6.62
CA ASN A 418 -0.40 12.24 -7.71
C ASN A 418 0.41 13.53 -7.96
N GLY A 419 1.70 13.55 -7.58
CA GLY A 419 2.59 14.70 -7.71
C GLY A 419 2.54 15.74 -6.58
N ALA A 420 1.60 15.64 -5.64
CA ALA A 420 1.49 16.53 -4.48
C ALA A 420 2.45 16.09 -3.36
N PHE A 421 3.18 17.02 -2.75
CA PHE A 421 4.15 16.66 -1.70
C PHE A 421 3.49 16.56 -0.32
N HIS A 422 3.68 15.43 0.37
CA HIS A 422 3.22 15.21 1.73
C HIS A 422 4.40 15.20 2.72
N PRO A 423 4.38 16.02 3.78
CA PRO A 423 5.49 16.10 4.74
C PRO A 423 5.52 14.94 5.75
N GLN A 424 4.38 14.30 6.00
CA GLN A 424 4.23 13.28 7.06
C GLN A 424 5.21 12.10 6.94
N PRO A 425 5.50 11.52 5.76
CA PRO A 425 6.45 10.40 5.65
C PRO A 425 7.85 10.73 6.20
N TYR A 426 8.31 11.97 5.98
CA TYR A 426 9.59 12.45 6.52
C TYR A 426 9.53 12.66 8.03
N GLN A 427 8.42 13.19 8.54
CA GLN A 427 8.22 13.39 9.99
C GLN A 427 8.18 12.04 10.71
N GLN A 428 7.53 11.04 10.13
CA GLN A 428 7.46 9.68 10.66
C GLN A 428 8.85 9.05 10.76
N TYR A 429 9.65 9.07 9.69
CA TYR A 429 11.00 8.51 9.75
C TYR A 429 11.91 9.28 10.74
N ALA A 430 11.81 10.62 10.77
CA ALA A 430 12.56 11.43 11.72
C ALA A 430 12.16 11.16 13.18
N LYS A 431 10.89 10.84 13.45
CA LYS A 431 10.40 10.42 14.78
C LYS A 431 11.08 9.11 15.18
N VAL A 432 11.09 8.10 14.32
CA VAL A 432 11.72 6.79 14.59
C VAL A 432 13.22 6.93 14.85
N LEU A 433 13.93 7.71 14.03
CA LEU A 433 15.36 8.02 14.26
C LEU A 433 15.63 8.71 15.61
N ARG A 434 14.74 9.62 16.05
CA ARG A 434 14.89 10.27 17.36
C ARG A 434 14.71 9.29 18.50
N THR A 435 13.70 8.42 18.42
CA THR A 435 13.42 7.41 19.43
C THR A 435 14.56 6.38 19.53
N SER A 436 15.18 6.03 18.40
CA SER A 436 16.33 5.11 18.37
C SER A 436 17.68 5.76 18.70
N GLY A 437 17.72 7.05 19.05
CA GLY A 437 18.95 7.77 19.46
C GLY A 437 19.71 8.46 18.32
N HIS A 438 19.34 8.27 17.06
CA HIS A 438 19.94 8.83 15.85
C HIS A 438 19.47 10.29 15.59
N ARG A 439 19.72 11.18 16.56
CA ARG A 439 19.23 12.56 16.54
C ARG A 439 19.86 13.41 15.42
N ALA A 440 21.08 13.10 14.99
CA ALA A 440 21.75 13.84 13.92
C ALA A 440 21.09 13.55 12.57
N GLU A 441 20.88 12.28 12.27
CA GLU A 441 20.22 11.76 11.07
C GLU A 441 18.78 12.24 10.99
N ALA A 442 18.04 12.23 12.12
CA ALA A 442 16.68 12.76 12.18
C ALA A 442 16.59 14.23 11.73
N ARG A 443 17.58 15.06 12.13
CA ARG A 443 17.65 16.46 11.70
C ARG A 443 17.95 16.56 10.20
N ASP A 444 18.77 15.67 9.65
CA ASP A 444 19.06 15.65 8.22
C ASP A 444 17.86 15.27 7.36
N ILE A 445 17.02 14.36 7.84
CA ILE A 445 15.74 14.03 7.21
C ILE A 445 14.78 15.23 7.22
N LEU A 446 14.70 15.95 8.33
CA LEU A 446 13.84 17.14 8.42
C LEU A 446 14.34 18.32 7.58
N VAL A 447 15.66 18.46 7.41
CA VAL A 447 16.23 19.39 6.43
C VAL A 447 15.82 18.99 5.01
N GLU A 448 15.88 17.71 4.66
CA GLU A 448 15.42 17.25 3.35
C GLU A 448 13.92 17.46 3.15
N LYS A 449 13.09 17.22 4.18
CA LYS A 449 11.65 17.55 4.18
C LYS A 449 11.44 19.02 3.78
N GLU A 450 12.12 19.96 4.42
CA GLU A 450 12.00 21.40 4.12
C GLU A 450 12.41 21.73 2.68
N ILE A 451 13.49 21.11 2.18
CA ILE A 451 13.92 21.27 0.79
C ILE A 451 12.81 20.82 -0.17
N GLN A 452 12.22 19.66 0.07
CA GLN A 452 11.17 19.10 -0.79
C GLN A 452 9.86 19.89 -0.71
N GLN A 453 9.46 20.30 0.49
CA GLN A 453 8.27 21.12 0.73
C GLN A 453 8.37 22.47 0.04
N ARG A 454 9.50 23.17 0.17
CA ARG A 454 9.71 24.47 -0.49
C ARG A 454 9.83 24.34 -2.00
N ARG A 455 10.43 23.25 -2.51
CA ARG A 455 10.42 22.92 -3.95
C ARG A 455 8.99 22.73 -4.48
N ALA A 456 8.12 22.07 -3.71
CA ALA A 456 6.72 21.86 -4.04
C ALA A 456 5.91 23.17 -3.96
N ARG A 457 6.11 24.00 -2.92
CA ARG A 457 5.52 25.36 -2.87
C ARG A 457 5.92 26.16 -4.11
N ARG A 458 7.19 26.12 -4.53
CA ARG A 458 7.68 26.80 -5.74
C ARG A 458 7.16 26.20 -7.05
N SER A 459 6.78 24.92 -7.13
CA SER A 459 6.22 24.38 -8.38
C SER A 459 4.87 24.98 -8.70
N VAL A 460 4.06 25.36 -7.71
CA VAL A 460 2.79 26.09 -7.92
C VAL A 460 3.02 27.38 -8.72
N TRP A 461 4.02 28.18 -8.34
CA TRP A 461 4.39 29.41 -9.02
C TRP A 461 5.00 29.17 -10.42
N ARG A 462 5.73 28.05 -10.59
CA ARG A 462 6.28 27.67 -11.90
C ARG A 462 5.20 27.21 -12.88
N ASN A 463 4.27 26.38 -12.41
CA ASN A 463 3.12 25.92 -13.19
C ASN A 463 2.25 27.11 -13.60
N SER A 464 2.06 28.06 -12.68
CA SER A 464 1.42 29.36 -12.93
C SER A 464 2.07 30.14 -14.08
N ILE A 465 3.40 30.29 -14.05
CA ILE A 465 4.16 30.93 -15.14
C ILE A 465 4.03 30.15 -16.45
N ARG A 466 4.09 28.81 -16.41
CA ARG A 466 3.93 27.95 -17.59
C ARG A 466 2.56 28.14 -18.24
N PHE A 467 1.50 28.12 -17.44
CA PHE A 467 0.14 28.37 -17.90
C PHE A 467 0.00 29.75 -18.53
N MET A 468 0.48 30.81 -17.87
CA MET A 468 0.46 32.16 -18.43
C MET A 468 1.26 32.27 -19.75
N ARG A 469 2.39 31.56 -19.89
CA ARG A 469 3.14 31.50 -21.16
C ARG A 469 2.37 30.77 -22.26
N SER A 470 1.77 29.62 -21.95
CA SER A 470 0.98 28.88 -22.94
C SER A 470 -0.24 29.68 -23.40
N LEU A 471 -0.84 30.45 -22.49
CA LEU A 471 -1.98 31.31 -22.76
C LEU A 471 -1.57 32.50 -23.63
N ASN A 472 -0.43 33.15 -23.33
CA ASN A 472 0.14 34.18 -24.19
C ASN A 472 0.52 33.65 -25.58
N ASN A 473 1.07 32.43 -25.69
CA ASN A 473 1.35 31.82 -27.00
C ASN A 473 0.05 31.58 -27.79
N LEU A 474 -0.99 31.02 -27.15
CA LEU A 474 -2.30 30.83 -27.78
C LEU A 474 -2.87 32.14 -28.33
N ILE A 475 -2.74 33.24 -27.59
CA ILE A 475 -3.16 34.59 -28.02
C ILE A 475 -2.38 35.04 -29.27
N GLN A 476 -1.05 34.84 -29.29
CA GLN A 476 -0.19 35.24 -30.41
C GLN A 476 -0.47 34.46 -31.70
N GLN A 477 -1.11 33.27 -31.62
CA GLN A 477 -1.52 32.49 -32.80
C GLN A 477 -2.89 32.92 -33.38
N LYS A 478 -3.51 34.00 -32.88
CA LYS A 478 -4.78 34.51 -33.41
C LYS A 478 -4.60 34.94 -34.88
N GLY A 479 -5.40 34.36 -35.78
CA GLY A 479 -5.35 34.64 -37.23
C GLY A 479 -4.38 33.76 -38.04
N ARG A 480 -3.68 32.80 -37.40
CA ARG A 480 -2.89 31.77 -38.10
C ARG A 480 -3.75 30.55 -38.47
N ASP A 481 -3.13 29.57 -39.13
CA ASP A 481 -3.78 28.33 -39.54
C ASP A 481 -4.40 27.55 -38.36
N ALA A 482 -5.44 26.77 -38.66
CA ALA A 482 -6.26 26.09 -37.67
C ALA A 482 -5.48 25.01 -36.88
N GLU A 483 -4.44 24.43 -37.48
CA GLU A 483 -3.62 23.37 -36.88
C GLU A 483 -2.71 23.93 -35.78
N THR A 484 -1.99 25.02 -36.08
CA THR A 484 -1.12 25.72 -35.12
C THR A 484 -1.92 26.26 -33.94
N ARG A 485 -3.12 26.80 -34.19
CA ARG A 485 -4.02 27.28 -33.11
C ARG A 485 -4.52 26.12 -32.24
N ARG A 486 -4.84 24.96 -32.82
CA ARG A 486 -5.25 23.76 -32.07
C ARG A 486 -4.11 23.22 -31.19
N ALA A 487 -2.89 23.14 -31.70
CA ALA A 487 -1.73 22.69 -30.92
C ALA A 487 -1.42 23.64 -29.74
N ALA A 488 -1.50 24.95 -29.96
CA ALA A 488 -1.35 25.95 -28.89
C ALA A 488 -2.48 25.83 -27.85
N ALA A 489 -3.72 25.55 -28.28
CA ALA A 489 -4.86 25.37 -27.38
C ALA A 489 -4.73 24.11 -26.53
N GLN A 490 -4.28 22.99 -27.11
CA GLN A 490 -3.98 21.76 -26.37
C GLN A 490 -2.88 21.98 -25.33
N THR A 491 -1.82 22.71 -25.70
CA THR A 491 -0.73 23.05 -24.77
C THR A 491 -1.21 23.91 -23.60
N ALA A 492 -2.07 24.90 -23.87
CA ALA A 492 -2.66 25.74 -22.83
C ALA A 492 -3.63 24.96 -21.94
N ALA A 493 -4.43 24.05 -22.51
CA ALA A 493 -5.32 23.18 -21.74
C ALA A 493 -4.55 22.22 -20.82
N ALA A 494 -3.46 21.63 -21.30
CA ALA A 494 -2.58 20.78 -20.49
C ALA A 494 -1.94 21.58 -19.34
N ALA A 495 -1.39 22.77 -19.62
CA ALA A 495 -0.82 23.63 -18.58
C ALA A 495 -1.87 24.16 -17.58
N ALA A 496 -3.13 24.34 -18.01
CA ALA A 496 -4.23 24.73 -17.14
C ALA A 496 -4.61 23.65 -16.13
N ALA A 497 -4.50 22.38 -16.51
CA ALA A 497 -4.74 21.24 -15.62
C ALA A 497 -3.72 21.20 -14.46
N GLU A 498 -2.49 21.64 -14.71
CA GLU A 498 -1.39 21.68 -13.72
C GLU A 498 -1.39 22.95 -12.83
N ALA A 499 -2.31 23.90 -13.08
CA ALA A 499 -2.40 25.18 -12.36
C ALA A 499 -3.86 25.51 -11.95
N PRO A 500 -4.53 24.65 -11.16
CA PRO A 500 -5.95 24.79 -10.84
C PRO A 500 -6.28 26.09 -10.10
N GLU A 501 -5.41 26.59 -9.23
CA GLU A 501 -5.64 27.86 -8.50
C GLU A 501 -5.71 29.07 -9.43
N ILE A 502 -4.84 29.16 -10.43
CA ILE A 502 -4.87 30.24 -11.41
C ILE A 502 -6.02 30.05 -12.39
N ARG A 503 -6.29 28.82 -12.81
CA ARG A 503 -7.49 28.49 -13.60
C ARG A 503 -8.76 28.91 -12.86
N ALA A 504 -8.83 28.74 -11.55
CA ALA A 504 -9.97 29.16 -10.73
C ALA A 504 -10.08 30.69 -10.66
N LYS A 505 -8.98 31.42 -10.41
CA LYS A 505 -8.97 32.90 -10.47
C LYS A 505 -9.39 33.43 -11.84
N PHE A 506 -8.92 32.78 -12.88
CA PHE A 506 -9.27 33.06 -14.26
C PHE A 506 -10.76 32.83 -14.52
N ASN A 507 -11.28 31.67 -14.11
CA ASN A 507 -12.69 31.32 -14.22
C ASN A 507 -13.57 32.27 -13.40
N ASP A 508 -13.16 32.69 -12.20
CA ASP A 508 -13.89 33.64 -11.36
C ASP A 508 -14.00 35.01 -12.04
N VAL A 509 -12.91 35.51 -12.65
CA VAL A 509 -12.94 36.75 -13.45
C VAL A 509 -13.82 36.61 -14.69
N PHE A 510 -13.80 35.44 -15.35
CA PHE A 510 -14.62 35.14 -16.52
C PHE A 510 -16.12 35.05 -16.16
N PHE A 511 -16.49 34.21 -15.20
CA PHE A 511 -17.88 33.94 -14.83
C PHE A 511 -18.53 35.08 -14.03
N ARG A 512 -17.78 35.87 -13.23
CA ARG A 512 -18.31 37.10 -12.62
C ARG A 512 -18.77 38.13 -13.63
N ARG A 513 -18.22 38.09 -14.86
CA ARG A 513 -18.48 39.11 -15.88
C ARG A 513 -19.54 38.68 -16.89
N PHE A 514 -19.60 37.39 -17.23
CA PHE A 514 -20.48 36.86 -18.28
C PHE A 514 -21.58 35.90 -17.76
N GLY A 515 -21.64 35.64 -16.45
CA GLY A 515 -22.59 34.71 -15.85
C GLY A 515 -22.24 33.24 -16.14
N SER A 516 -23.05 32.31 -15.66
CA SER A 516 -22.79 30.86 -15.73
C SER A 516 -23.00 30.21 -17.10
N ASN A 517 -23.56 30.92 -18.09
CA ASN A 517 -23.86 30.43 -19.45
C ASN A 517 -23.49 31.48 -20.52
N PRO A 518 -22.22 31.54 -20.95
CA PRO A 518 -21.80 32.51 -21.96
C PRO A 518 -22.31 32.14 -23.36
N THR A 519 -22.78 33.13 -24.13
CA THR A 519 -23.13 32.94 -25.55
C THR A 519 -21.89 32.98 -26.45
N ARG A 520 -22.00 32.55 -27.72
CA ARG A 520 -20.88 32.58 -28.68
C ARG A 520 -20.35 34.00 -28.91
N SER A 521 -21.20 35.03 -28.86
CA SER A 521 -20.75 36.42 -28.97
C SER A 521 -20.11 36.95 -27.68
N ASP A 522 -20.47 36.42 -26.50
CA ASP A 522 -19.77 36.73 -25.24
C ASP A 522 -18.34 36.18 -25.27
N CYS A 523 -18.16 34.97 -25.82
CA CYS A 523 -16.83 34.39 -26.07
C CYS A 523 -16.04 35.22 -27.10
N ASP A 524 -16.66 35.70 -28.17
CA ASP A 524 -16.00 36.55 -29.18
C ASP A 524 -15.68 37.96 -28.63
N ALA A 525 -16.54 38.54 -27.80
CA ALA A 525 -16.33 39.82 -27.13
C ALA A 525 -15.23 39.71 -26.04
N PHE A 526 -15.19 38.58 -25.33
CA PHE A 526 -14.08 38.22 -24.45
C PHE A 526 -12.78 38.05 -25.26
N GLU A 527 -12.77 37.29 -26.36
CA GLU A 527 -11.62 37.14 -27.26
C GLU A 527 -11.12 38.47 -27.86
N ASN A 528 -12.00 39.47 -28.02
CA ASN A 528 -11.67 40.79 -28.52
C ASN A 528 -11.19 41.76 -27.44
N ARG A 529 -11.73 41.72 -26.21
CA ARG A 529 -11.14 42.43 -25.05
C ARG A 529 -9.87 41.76 -24.54
N TRP A 530 -9.72 40.46 -24.74
CA TRP A 530 -8.51 39.71 -24.46
C TRP A 530 -7.31 40.09 -25.32
N ALA A 531 -7.59 40.63 -26.50
CA ALA A 531 -6.59 41.25 -27.35
C ALA A 531 -6.25 42.69 -26.91
N GLN A 532 -6.88 43.24 -25.86
CA GLN A 532 -6.56 44.57 -25.34
C GLN A 532 -5.26 44.53 -24.51
N GLN A 533 -4.47 45.57 -24.69
CA GLN A 533 -3.14 45.77 -24.10
C GLN A 533 -3.13 45.71 -22.56
N ASP A 534 -4.23 46.09 -21.90
CA ASP A 534 -4.36 46.10 -20.42
C ASP A 534 -4.26 44.71 -19.80
N PHE A 535 -4.85 43.68 -20.42
CA PHE A 535 -4.78 42.31 -19.90
C PHE A 535 -3.40 41.68 -20.14
N GLN A 536 -2.76 41.99 -21.28
CA GLN A 536 -1.37 41.60 -21.53
C GLN A 536 -0.43 42.23 -20.51
N ASN A 537 -0.65 43.50 -20.15
CA ASN A 537 0.08 44.17 -19.08
C ASN A 537 -0.14 43.50 -17.72
N GLN A 538 -1.38 43.13 -17.39
CA GLN A 538 -1.68 42.43 -16.13
C GLN A 538 -1.00 41.04 -16.05
N LEU A 539 -1.04 40.25 -17.12
CA LEU A 539 -0.32 38.98 -17.22
C LEU A 539 1.20 39.16 -17.12
N LEU A 540 1.76 40.23 -17.70
CA LEU A 540 3.17 40.57 -17.61
C LEU A 540 3.56 40.98 -16.18
N ILE A 541 2.74 41.78 -15.51
CA ILE A 541 2.93 42.18 -14.11
C ILE A 541 2.88 40.95 -13.21
N ASP A 542 1.83 40.11 -13.34
CA ASP A 542 1.69 38.88 -12.55
C ASP A 542 2.84 37.90 -12.81
N ARG A 543 3.30 37.78 -14.07
CA ARG A 543 4.47 36.97 -14.41
C ARG A 543 5.75 37.51 -13.77
N SER A 544 5.95 38.82 -13.82
CA SER A 544 7.15 39.48 -13.27
C SER A 544 7.16 39.41 -11.75
N TRP A 545 6.00 39.60 -11.12
CA TRP A 545 5.80 39.43 -9.68
C TRP A 545 6.03 37.98 -9.24
N ASN A 546 5.47 37.00 -9.96
CA ASN A 546 5.71 35.58 -9.66
C ASN A 546 7.19 35.21 -9.84
N ALA A 547 7.88 35.76 -10.85
CA ALA A 547 9.31 35.55 -11.05
C ALA A 547 10.17 36.18 -9.95
N LEU A 548 9.82 37.38 -9.48
CA LEU A 548 10.43 38.05 -8.33
C LEU A 548 10.23 37.22 -7.06
N CYS A 549 9.00 36.78 -6.78
CA CYS A 549 8.68 35.95 -5.63
C CYS A 549 9.46 34.62 -5.64
N ILE A 550 9.54 33.94 -6.79
CA ILE A 550 10.36 32.72 -6.93
C ILE A 550 11.84 33.03 -6.66
N SER A 551 12.37 34.11 -7.23
CA SER A 551 13.79 34.47 -7.09
C SER A 551 14.13 34.81 -5.65
N TRP A 552 13.34 35.68 -5.02
CA TRP A 552 13.46 36.04 -3.60
C TRP A 552 13.36 34.81 -2.70
N ASN A 553 12.31 33.99 -2.87
CA ASN A 553 12.12 32.78 -2.08
C ASN A 553 13.26 31.77 -2.30
N THR A 554 13.85 31.69 -3.49
CA THR A 554 14.99 30.80 -3.77
C THR A 554 16.27 31.30 -3.11
N ILE A 555 16.52 32.61 -3.11
CA ILE A 555 17.66 33.21 -2.41
C ILE A 555 17.52 32.99 -0.91
N TRP A 556 16.36 33.34 -0.33
CA TRP A 556 16.11 33.19 1.09
C TRP A 556 16.14 31.71 1.55
N ASP A 557 15.62 30.80 0.72
CA ASP A 557 15.72 29.35 0.93
C ASP A 557 17.17 28.86 1.03
N ARG A 558 18.06 29.35 0.15
CA ARG A 558 19.49 29.03 0.19
C ARG A 558 20.16 29.58 1.44
N VAL A 559 19.86 30.82 1.82
CA VAL A 559 20.38 31.46 3.03
C VAL A 559 19.99 30.65 4.27
N LEU A 560 18.70 30.35 4.46
CA LEU A 560 18.22 29.58 5.62
C LEU A 560 18.80 28.16 5.67
N ARG A 561 18.94 27.49 4.52
CA ARG A 561 19.55 26.16 4.43
C ARG A 561 21.02 26.18 4.84
N PHE A 562 21.77 27.18 4.39
CA PHE A 562 23.21 27.24 4.58
C PHE A 562 23.59 27.74 5.98
N VAL A 563 22.91 28.79 6.46
CA VAL A 563 23.20 29.45 7.75
C VAL A 563 22.67 28.63 8.93
N ALA A 564 21.47 28.04 8.84
CA ALA A 564 20.82 27.39 9.98
C ALA A 564 20.25 25.99 9.70
N GLY A 565 20.35 25.49 8.46
CA GLY A 565 19.69 24.24 8.06
C GLY A 565 18.18 24.28 8.33
N TYR A 566 17.51 25.39 7.98
CA TYR A 566 16.10 25.64 8.30
C TYR A 566 15.78 25.56 9.79
N GLY A 567 16.73 25.95 10.65
CA GLY A 567 16.59 25.88 12.09
C GLY A 567 16.89 24.50 12.67
N TYR A 568 17.07 23.43 11.89
CA TYR A 568 17.46 22.12 12.40
C TYR A 568 18.96 22.02 12.73
N LYS A 569 19.80 22.93 12.23
CA LYS A 569 21.26 22.97 12.51
C LYS A 569 21.71 24.34 13.01
N PRO A 570 21.26 24.80 14.20
CA PRO A 570 21.51 26.15 14.70
C PRO A 570 23.01 26.47 14.90
N TRP A 571 23.83 25.47 15.25
CA TRP A 571 25.27 25.63 15.45
C TRP A 571 26.03 26.14 14.22
N ARG A 572 25.48 25.95 13.00
CA ARG A 572 26.09 26.51 11.78
C ARG A 572 26.12 28.03 11.81
N SER A 573 25.09 28.68 12.37
CA SER A 573 24.99 30.14 12.42
C SER A 573 26.07 30.73 13.34
N LEU A 574 26.38 30.05 14.45
CA LEU A 574 27.50 30.42 15.32
C LEU A 574 28.86 30.26 14.62
N GLY A 575 29.03 29.19 13.84
CA GLY A 575 30.21 29.02 12.99
C GLY A 575 30.37 30.15 11.96
N TRP A 576 29.27 30.62 11.36
CA TRP A 576 29.27 31.77 10.45
C TRP A 576 29.67 33.07 11.15
N LEU A 577 29.13 33.33 12.35
CA LEU A 577 29.52 34.50 13.14
C LEU A 577 31.01 34.47 13.48
N PHE A 578 31.52 33.32 13.94
CA PHE A 578 32.94 33.16 14.22
C PHE A 578 33.81 33.38 12.98
N ALA A 579 33.43 32.79 11.84
CA ALA A 579 34.15 32.99 10.58
C ALA A 579 34.15 34.47 10.15
N MET A 580 33.03 35.17 10.30
CA MET A 580 32.94 36.61 10.03
C MET A 580 33.84 37.42 10.95
N ILE A 581 33.86 37.12 12.26
CA ILE A 581 34.74 37.78 13.23
C ILE A 581 36.20 37.58 12.81
N MET A 582 36.61 36.37 12.44
CA MET A 582 37.99 36.10 12.01
C MET A 582 38.36 36.84 10.70
N ILE A 583 37.42 36.91 9.74
CA ILE A 583 37.64 37.66 8.49
C ILE A 583 37.78 39.16 8.77
N VAL A 584 36.86 39.73 9.55
CA VAL A 584 36.90 41.16 9.90
C VAL A 584 38.12 41.48 10.74
N ALA A 585 38.52 40.61 11.68
CA ALA A 585 39.72 40.80 12.48
C ALA A 585 40.98 40.79 11.60
N GLY A 586 41.06 39.88 10.62
CA GLY A 586 42.16 39.85 9.66
C GLY A 586 42.21 41.11 8.79
N LEU A 587 41.07 41.54 8.25
CA LEU A 587 40.98 42.78 7.46
C LEU A 587 41.33 44.02 8.28
N ALA A 588 40.79 44.12 9.50
CA ALA A 588 41.05 45.21 10.43
C ALA A 588 42.53 45.22 10.84
N HIS A 589 43.15 44.06 11.06
CA HIS A 589 44.59 43.98 11.34
C HIS A 589 45.44 44.46 10.16
N LEU A 590 45.09 44.07 8.92
CA LEU A 590 45.79 44.55 7.72
C LEU A 590 45.62 46.06 7.52
N THR A 591 44.40 46.59 7.71
CA THR A 591 44.12 48.03 7.63
C THR A 591 44.83 48.80 8.74
N TRP A 592 44.96 48.22 9.94
CA TRP A 592 45.75 48.78 11.03
C TRP A 592 47.22 48.82 10.65
N GLN A 593 47.82 47.71 10.23
CA GLN A 593 49.23 47.68 9.80
C GLN A 593 49.53 48.68 8.66
N ALA A 594 48.56 48.94 7.78
CA ALA A 594 48.69 49.93 6.71
C ALA A 594 48.59 51.39 7.17
N GLY A 595 48.26 51.66 8.44
CA GLY A 595 48.09 53.01 8.97
C GLY A 595 46.79 53.70 8.56
N ASP A 596 45.82 52.93 8.07
CA ASP A 596 44.59 53.45 7.45
C ASP A 596 43.43 53.64 8.45
N PHE A 597 43.65 53.37 9.74
CA PHE A 597 42.72 53.71 10.83
C PHE A 597 42.97 55.13 11.36
N ALA A 598 41.90 55.75 11.82
CA ALA A 598 41.94 57.02 12.54
C ALA A 598 41.04 56.97 13.79
N PRO A 599 41.30 57.80 14.81
CA PRO A 599 40.39 57.97 15.93
C PRO A 599 39.00 58.38 15.43
N ASN A 600 37.94 57.77 15.95
CA ASN A 600 36.55 58.09 15.59
C ASN A 600 35.98 59.27 16.42
N SER A 601 36.77 59.84 17.33
CA SER A 601 36.39 61.02 18.11
C SER A 601 36.82 62.33 17.43
N ASP A 602 35.85 63.22 17.19
CA ASP A 602 36.10 64.56 16.62
C ASP A 602 37.08 65.40 17.45
N VAL A 603 37.03 65.24 18.78
CA VAL A 603 37.92 65.94 19.73
C VAL A 603 39.37 65.48 19.52
N ILE A 604 39.58 64.18 19.27
CA ILE A 604 40.90 63.62 19.04
C ILE A 604 41.41 63.95 17.63
N LEU A 605 40.55 63.81 16.61
CA LEU A 605 40.89 64.09 15.21
C LEU A 605 41.34 65.53 14.98
N THR A 606 40.77 66.48 15.72
CA THR A 606 41.10 67.91 15.59
C THR A 606 42.24 68.37 16.49
N SER A 607 42.66 67.52 17.45
CA SER A 607 43.73 67.84 18.40
C SER A 607 45.08 68.05 17.69
N GLU A 608 45.85 69.03 18.16
CA GLU A 608 47.22 69.28 17.67
C GLU A 608 48.12 68.05 17.86
N ASN A 609 47.88 67.28 18.92
CA ASN A 609 48.57 66.03 19.23
C ASN A 609 48.36 64.99 18.11
N TRP A 610 47.13 64.73 17.67
CA TRP A 610 46.88 63.80 16.56
C TRP A 610 47.49 64.29 15.24
N LYS A 611 47.33 65.57 14.91
CA LYS A 611 47.89 66.17 13.68
C LYS A 611 49.42 66.05 13.64
N SER A 612 50.09 66.15 14.78
CA SER A 612 51.54 65.98 14.87
C SER A 612 52.03 64.59 14.46
N TYR A 613 51.19 63.56 14.53
CA TYR A 613 51.51 62.21 14.02
C TYR A 613 50.92 61.97 12.63
N ALA A 614 49.71 62.47 12.38
CA ALA A 614 48.98 62.23 11.14
C ALA A 614 49.55 62.97 9.92
N ASP A 615 50.03 64.20 10.14
CA ASP A 615 50.50 65.11 9.07
C ASP A 615 52.04 65.25 9.07
N ALA A 616 52.74 64.51 9.94
CA ALA A 616 54.20 64.52 9.96
C ALA A 616 54.76 63.90 8.67
N VAL A 617 55.58 64.69 8.00
CA VAL A 617 56.29 64.30 6.77
C VAL A 617 57.79 64.49 6.95
N ASN A 618 58.55 63.56 6.39
CA ASN A 618 60.00 63.62 6.33
C ASN A 618 60.46 64.66 5.28
N GLU A 619 61.77 64.97 5.23
CA GLU A 619 62.34 65.95 4.29
C GLU A 619 62.09 65.61 2.79
N ASP A 620 61.80 64.34 2.48
CA ASP A 620 61.45 63.82 1.15
C ASP A 620 59.94 63.88 0.84
N GLY A 621 59.13 64.40 1.76
CA GLY A 621 57.67 64.53 1.62
C GLY A 621 56.89 63.25 1.88
N ALA A 622 57.56 62.14 2.25
CA ALA A 622 56.89 60.91 2.66
C ALA A 622 56.38 61.00 4.12
N PRO A 623 55.29 60.31 4.49
CA PRO A 623 54.81 60.27 5.86
C PRO A 623 55.89 59.79 6.83
N THR A 624 56.13 60.52 7.93
CA THR A 624 57.11 60.17 8.96
C THR A 624 56.74 58.89 9.70
N TYR A 625 55.44 58.65 9.93
CA TYR A 625 54.94 57.47 10.61
C TYR A 625 54.12 56.62 9.64
N ALA A 626 54.51 55.36 9.46
CA ALA A 626 53.77 54.41 8.64
C ALA A 626 52.35 54.14 9.19
N ASN A 627 52.21 54.12 10.52
CA ASN A 627 50.92 54.00 11.20
C ASN A 627 50.80 55.03 12.34
N PRO A 628 50.24 56.22 12.07
CA PRO A 628 50.04 57.26 13.08
C PRO A 628 49.18 56.83 14.26
N ALA A 629 48.20 55.94 14.04
CA ALA A 629 47.32 55.40 15.07
C ALA A 629 48.06 54.50 16.05
N GLU A 630 48.95 53.62 15.54
CA GLU A 630 49.76 52.75 16.38
C GLU A 630 50.79 53.51 17.20
N VAL A 631 51.48 54.47 16.60
CA VAL A 631 52.44 55.31 17.31
C VAL A 631 51.76 55.99 18.48
N ARG A 632 50.61 56.65 18.23
CA ARG A 632 49.79 57.25 19.29
C ARG A 632 49.39 56.25 20.37
N SER A 633 48.96 55.04 20.00
CA SER A 633 48.52 54.02 20.95
C SER A 633 49.64 53.44 21.82
N LYS A 634 50.90 53.52 21.35
CA LYS A 634 52.08 52.94 22.01
C LYS A 634 53.01 53.98 22.66
N THR A 635 52.78 55.28 22.48
CA THR A 635 53.62 56.33 23.07
C THR A 635 53.57 56.25 24.60
N PRO A 636 54.71 56.04 25.30
CA PRO A 636 54.73 55.94 26.75
C PRO A 636 54.26 57.24 27.45
N ASP A 637 53.63 57.03 28.59
CA ASP A 637 52.85 57.96 29.43
C ASP A 637 53.56 59.27 29.85
N GLN A 638 54.84 59.43 29.54
CA GLN A 638 55.66 60.59 29.93
C GLN A 638 55.84 61.65 28.83
N GLN A 639 55.52 61.37 27.56
CA GLN A 639 55.64 62.33 26.44
C GLN A 639 54.29 62.75 25.82
N ALA A 640 53.18 62.09 26.18
CA ALA A 640 51.84 62.43 25.70
C ALA A 640 51.19 63.51 26.58
N VAL A 641 51.50 64.78 26.35
CA VAL A 641 50.78 65.90 26.99
C VAL A 641 49.62 66.32 26.07
N GLY A 642 48.37 66.14 26.50
CA GLY A 642 47.17 66.61 25.75
C GLY A 642 45.95 65.69 25.82
N HIS A 643 44.84 66.14 25.23
CA HIS A 643 43.56 65.42 25.17
C HIS A 643 43.70 64.02 24.55
N GLY A 644 43.24 62.98 25.26
CA GLY A 644 43.20 61.59 24.80
C GLY A 644 44.36 60.68 25.22
N ARG A 645 44.87 60.86 26.46
CA ARG A 645 45.85 60.00 27.13
C ARG A 645 45.29 58.61 27.45
N ASP A 646 44.06 58.54 27.94
CA ASP A 646 43.35 57.29 28.27
C ASP A 646 42.46 56.83 27.10
N TYR A 647 42.91 57.05 25.85
CA TYR A 647 42.13 56.66 24.67
C TYR A 647 42.28 55.15 24.42
N GLU A 648 41.19 54.51 24.01
CA GLU A 648 41.11 53.05 23.83
C GLU A 648 42.20 52.53 22.88
N THR A 649 42.86 51.44 23.27
CA THR A 649 43.90 50.81 22.42
C THR A 649 43.23 49.92 21.39
N PHE A 650 43.70 49.99 20.15
CA PHE A 650 43.12 49.17 19.09
C PHE A 650 43.43 47.68 19.28
N ASP A 651 42.38 46.86 19.28
CA ASP A 651 42.47 45.41 19.16
C ASP A 651 41.60 44.94 17.99
N SER A 652 42.22 44.28 17.01
CA SER A 652 41.52 43.86 15.80
C SER A 652 40.42 42.81 16.04
N ILE A 653 40.54 41.99 17.09
CA ILE A 653 39.55 40.95 17.41
C ILE A 653 38.34 41.60 18.08
N PHE A 654 38.55 42.46 19.07
CA PHE A 654 37.45 43.18 19.72
C PHE A 654 36.76 44.16 18.75
N TYR A 655 37.52 44.84 17.90
CA TYR A 655 36.96 45.64 16.80
C TYR A 655 36.08 44.80 15.88
N ALA A 656 36.51 43.58 15.53
CA ALA A 656 35.70 42.68 14.71
C ALA A 656 34.44 42.17 15.42
N MET A 657 34.49 41.96 16.73
CA MET A 657 33.30 41.59 17.52
C MET A 657 32.26 42.72 17.54
N ASP A 658 32.68 43.97 17.71
CA ASP A 658 31.80 45.15 17.67
C ASP A 658 31.13 45.31 16.30
N VAL A 659 31.88 45.06 15.22
CA VAL A 659 31.34 45.12 13.84
C VAL A 659 30.35 44.01 13.56
N VAL A 660 30.61 42.77 14.01
CA VAL A 660 29.85 41.58 13.57
C VAL A 660 28.70 41.22 14.51
N VAL A 661 28.82 41.45 15.83
CA VAL A 661 27.85 41.00 16.82
C VAL A 661 27.09 42.20 17.38
N PRO A 662 25.85 42.47 16.92
CA PRO A 662 25.20 43.75 17.20
C PRO A 662 24.80 44.01 18.64
N ILE A 663 24.81 42.98 19.48
CA ILE A 663 24.40 43.03 20.89
C ILE A 663 25.60 43.33 21.79
N ILE A 664 26.82 43.25 21.26
CA ILE A 664 28.06 43.48 21.99
C ILE A 664 28.57 44.86 21.62
N ASP A 665 28.99 45.61 22.64
CA ASP A 665 29.69 46.89 22.50
C ASP A 665 30.93 46.86 23.41
N LEU A 666 32.09 46.64 22.80
CA LEU A 666 33.41 46.63 23.45
C LEU A 666 34.13 47.98 23.27
N GLY A 667 33.48 48.99 22.66
CA GLY A 667 34.00 50.35 22.50
C GLY A 667 35.07 50.54 21.40
N GLN A 668 35.43 49.52 20.63
CA GLN A 668 36.48 49.61 19.62
C GLN A 668 36.03 50.37 18.37
N THR A 669 34.79 50.18 17.91
CA THR A 669 34.23 50.95 16.78
C THR A 669 33.92 52.41 17.14
N ASP A 670 33.69 52.67 18.42
CA ASP A 670 33.51 54.02 18.95
C ASP A 670 34.83 54.77 19.07
N ALA A 671 35.93 54.05 19.29
CA ALA A 671 37.26 54.60 19.37
C ALA A 671 37.97 54.73 18.02
N TRP A 672 37.79 53.77 17.11
CA TRP A 672 38.58 53.67 15.88
C TRP A 672 37.69 53.53 14.64
N ALA A 673 38.01 54.27 13.58
CA ALA A 673 37.31 54.22 12.30
C ALA A 673 38.30 54.07 11.13
N PRO A 674 38.01 53.20 10.14
CA PRO A 674 38.78 53.13 8.91
C PRO A 674 38.60 54.41 8.09
N SER A 675 39.70 54.97 7.60
CA SER A 675 39.70 56.23 6.86
C SER A 675 39.67 56.01 5.35
N THR A 676 38.77 56.72 4.65
CA THR A 676 38.67 56.67 3.18
C THR A 676 39.72 57.51 2.46
N SER A 677 40.45 58.37 3.18
CA SER A 677 41.41 59.33 2.62
C SER A 677 42.87 58.96 2.87
N ARG A 678 43.16 57.99 3.75
CA ARG A 678 44.53 57.59 4.11
C ARG A 678 45.12 56.55 3.16
N GLY A 679 44.32 55.60 2.71
CA GLY A 679 44.80 54.53 1.85
C GLY A 679 43.70 53.63 1.33
N GLN A 680 44.09 52.73 0.43
CA GLN A 680 43.16 51.85 -0.27
C GLN A 680 42.53 50.81 0.69
N THR A 681 43.25 50.38 1.72
CA THR A 681 42.72 49.38 2.67
C THR A 681 41.67 50.01 3.58
N GLY A 682 41.87 51.26 4.01
CA GLY A 682 40.89 52.04 4.76
C GLY A 682 39.62 52.34 3.96
N PHE A 683 39.75 52.69 2.67
CA PHE A 683 38.61 52.86 1.77
C PHE A 683 37.73 51.61 1.71
N TRP A 684 38.33 50.44 1.47
CA TRP A 684 37.57 49.18 1.40
C TRP A 684 37.00 48.79 2.76
N MET A 685 37.79 48.89 3.83
CA MET A 685 37.35 48.55 5.18
C MET A 685 36.16 49.42 5.62
N PHE A 686 36.12 50.70 5.25
CA PHE A 686 35.01 51.62 5.54
C PHE A 686 33.66 51.15 4.98
N TYR A 687 33.64 50.55 3.79
CA TYR A 687 32.43 49.99 3.20
C TYR A 687 32.17 48.55 3.69
N LEU A 688 33.23 47.73 3.79
CA LEU A 688 33.11 46.35 4.22
C LEU A 688 32.56 46.23 5.65
N GLN A 689 33.00 47.07 6.59
CA GLN A 689 32.46 47.04 7.95
C GLN A 689 30.93 47.20 7.98
N LYS A 690 30.35 48.07 7.13
CA LYS A 690 28.90 48.29 7.04
C LYS A 690 28.17 47.07 6.49
N VAL A 691 28.78 46.39 5.52
CA VAL A 691 28.27 45.12 4.98
C VAL A 691 28.28 44.05 6.08
N PHE A 692 29.38 43.92 6.83
CA PHE A 692 29.51 42.96 7.93
C PHE A 692 28.57 43.25 9.09
N ILE A 693 28.29 44.52 9.41
CA ILE A 693 27.25 44.90 10.39
C ILE A 693 25.89 44.36 9.95
N ILE A 694 25.46 44.65 8.71
CA ILE A 694 24.15 44.19 8.21
C ILE A 694 24.08 42.65 8.20
N LEU A 695 25.12 41.98 7.72
CA LEU A 695 25.18 40.51 7.73
C LEU A 695 25.17 39.94 9.15
N GLY A 696 25.84 40.60 10.09
CA GLY A 696 25.90 40.27 11.50
C GLY A 696 24.51 40.30 12.14
N TRP A 697 23.74 41.36 11.88
CA TRP A 697 22.33 41.46 12.28
C TRP A 697 21.48 40.32 11.71
N VAL A 698 21.59 40.04 10.40
CA VAL A 698 20.81 38.97 9.75
C VAL A 698 21.14 37.60 10.33
N ILE A 699 22.43 37.25 10.47
CA ILE A 699 22.85 35.94 10.96
C ILE A 699 22.52 35.78 12.45
N THR A 700 22.69 36.83 13.26
CA THR A 700 22.33 36.81 14.68
C THR A 700 20.83 36.60 14.87
N ALA A 701 19.99 37.29 14.08
CA ALA A 701 18.54 37.09 14.10
C ALA A 701 18.16 35.66 13.68
N ILE A 702 18.78 35.11 12.63
CA ILE A 702 18.56 33.72 12.21
C ILE A 702 19.00 32.74 13.30
N ALA A 703 20.15 32.97 13.94
CA ALA A 703 20.66 32.12 15.02
C ALA A 703 19.69 32.10 16.21
N ALA A 704 19.23 33.28 16.65
CA ALA A 704 18.25 33.40 17.71
C ALA A 704 16.94 32.67 17.37
N ALA A 705 16.41 32.89 16.16
CA ALA A 705 15.17 32.23 15.70
C ALA A 705 15.34 30.70 15.52
N ALA A 706 16.53 30.23 15.16
CA ALA A 706 16.84 28.80 15.04
C ALA A 706 16.97 28.10 16.40
N ILE A 707 17.58 28.76 17.39
CA ILE A 707 17.77 28.25 18.76
C ILE A 707 16.44 28.23 19.51
N THR A 708 15.65 29.30 19.39
CA THR A 708 14.31 29.40 20.00
C THR A 708 13.26 28.52 19.33
N GLY A 709 13.57 27.95 18.16
CA GLY A 709 12.67 27.04 17.43
C GLY A 709 11.58 27.76 16.63
N ILE A 710 11.55 29.10 16.59
CA ILE A 710 10.57 29.89 15.83
C ILE A 710 10.58 29.50 14.34
N ILE A 711 11.76 29.24 13.76
CA ILE A 711 11.87 28.81 12.36
C ILE A 711 11.18 27.46 12.11
N ARG A 712 11.11 26.59 13.13
CA ARG A 712 10.51 25.25 13.03
C ARG A 712 9.00 25.28 13.21
N ASN A 713 8.49 26.14 14.10
CA ASN A 713 7.09 26.16 14.51
C ASN A 713 6.15 26.88 13.52
N ASN A 714 6.67 27.78 12.69
CA ASN A 714 5.86 28.53 11.72
C ASN A 714 5.34 27.68 10.53
N ASP A 715 5.74 26.42 10.42
CA ASP A 715 5.28 25.48 9.40
C ASP A 715 4.35 24.37 9.96
N GLU A 716 3.99 24.42 11.26
CA GLU A 716 3.09 23.47 11.95
C GLU A 716 1.66 24.04 12.22
N VAL A 717 1.36 25.25 11.73
CA VAL A 717 0.02 25.87 11.70
C VAL A 717 -0.40 26.03 10.24
#